data_AF-A0A963A9C3-F1
#
_entry.id   AF-A0A963A9C3-F1
#
_cell.length_a   1.000
_cell.length_b   1.000
_cell.length_c   1.000
_cell.angle_alpha   90.00
_cell.angle_beta   90.00
_cell.angle_gamma   90.00
#
_symmetry.space_group_name_H-M   'P 1'
#
loop_
_entity.id
_entity.type
_entity.pdbx_description
1 polymer ?
#
loop_
_entity_poly.entity_id
_entity_poly.type
_entity_poly.pdbx_seq_one_letter_code
_entity_poly.pdbx_strand_id
1 'polypeptide(L)'
;MLQIIATVGGASGRRLARPTALAAALLLAASASASATEIETTGTPGSPASTSTISGKQLPPPAPEFGGVIKDNAMQSTAWWPPRVVPPKDAPNILMIMTDDAGFGIPSTFGGVIPTPTMDRIANAGLRYNRMFSTSLCSPTRAASITGRNHHSVGFGVIAEQATGFPGYDSIIGVDNATIGRILRDNGYATSWFGKDHNTPTYEASQAGPFTQWPTGLGFDYFYGFVGGDANQWGPNLFRNTTQIYPFNDYPSTLTMDRSDPKAKIWPVTGKESEWNLITAMADDAIDWMYRVHQTAPEQPIFVYYVPGSSHAPHHPTKEWVDKIHAMHLFDDGYEKLRERIFANQKKLGVIPPDLELTPWPDDLLTPWDELSDEAKKLYIRQVEVFAAYVAYNDYEIGRVIQAFEDLGKLDNTIVIYQNGDNGTSAEGGPEGTFSEVAFFNGVRPPVDVQMKYYDAWGTEFAYNHMSAGWSWAFDTPFDWFKQNASRLGGTNQNMVVSWPRGIRDTGGLREQFVHVIDIVPTLLEATGISAPEFVDGIKQKPIEGTSFAYTFEEKNAKAESRHKTQYFEMMGQWALYHDGWIMSTKVNRAPWQAFQAANTDPLNNQVFQLYNLEESWNQAEDVAAKYPEKVKEMREMFLEEAKKYQVLPLNASVGARVAAPRPSLTAGLTELVYTRPMTGVPQGDAPYLLNTSYTLTADITVPEGGAEGMIVTSGGRFAGWGFYLLDGKPVFNWNLLNLEWVKWEAPDELAPGQHIVEFDFKYDGEGAGTMAYNNFSGIGRSGTGTLKVDGKVVQTKKMERTIPIILQWDESFDIGSDTITGIDDADYLPPFPLTAKFNKLTITIDRPQLSPEEIKKLEEGMQKVAAGRE
;
A
#
# COMPACT_ATOMS: atom_id res chain seq x y z
N MET A 1 12.63 -65.85 8.73
CA MET A 1 12.23 -67.27 8.60
C MET A 1 12.56 -67.69 7.17
N LEU A 2 13.49 -68.64 7.00
CA LEU A 2 14.02 -69.27 5.76
C LEU A 2 14.68 -68.35 4.69
N GLN A 3 16.01 -68.36 4.52
CA GLN A 3 16.90 -69.35 3.83
C GLN A 3 16.88 -69.23 2.30
N ILE A 4 17.96 -68.77 1.64
CA ILE A 4 19.07 -69.54 0.96
C ILE A 4 19.09 -69.11 -0.52
N ILE A 5 20.08 -68.34 -1.00
CA ILE A 5 21.33 -68.73 -1.70
C ILE A 5 21.10 -69.61 -2.95
N ALA A 6 21.51 -69.16 -4.14
CA ALA A 6 22.63 -69.73 -4.93
C ALA A 6 22.58 -69.45 -6.46
N THR A 7 23.71 -68.97 -6.99
CA THR A 7 24.43 -69.35 -8.24
C THR A 7 23.74 -69.22 -9.62
N VAL A 8 24.24 -68.40 -10.54
CA VAL A 8 25.45 -68.50 -11.41
C VAL A 8 25.34 -69.52 -12.55
N GLY A 9 25.53 -69.02 -13.78
CA GLY A 9 25.81 -69.79 -15.02
C GLY A 9 24.95 -69.26 -16.17
N GLY A 10 25.43 -68.86 -17.34
CA GLY A 10 26.71 -69.10 -17.99
C GLY A 10 26.44 -69.21 -19.49
N ALA A 11 26.88 -68.18 -20.23
CA ALA A 11 27.38 -68.19 -21.60
C ALA A 11 26.62 -68.87 -22.78
N SER A 12 26.48 -68.04 -23.83
CA SER A 12 26.84 -68.30 -25.23
C SER A 12 25.77 -68.82 -26.22
N GLY A 13 25.71 -68.18 -27.40
CA GLY A 13 25.11 -68.78 -28.60
C GLY A 13 24.51 -67.81 -29.62
N ARG A 14 25.35 -67.32 -30.54
CA ARG A 14 25.03 -66.49 -31.73
C ARG A 14 23.97 -67.11 -32.67
N ARG A 15 23.13 -66.27 -33.33
CA ARG A 15 23.10 -66.05 -34.80
C ARG A 15 21.92 -65.16 -35.29
N LEU A 16 22.30 -64.07 -35.98
CA LEU A 16 21.74 -63.44 -37.21
C LEU A 16 20.26 -63.63 -37.62
N ALA A 17 19.51 -62.51 -37.66
CA ALA A 17 18.79 -62.01 -38.85
C ALA A 17 18.13 -60.63 -38.55
N ARG A 18 18.34 -59.63 -39.43
CA ARG A 18 17.62 -58.33 -39.54
C ARG A 18 16.49 -58.47 -40.58
N PRO A 19 15.57 -57.50 -40.80
CA PRO A 19 15.18 -56.31 -40.01
C PRO A 19 13.64 -56.16 -39.87
N THR A 20 13.14 -55.40 -38.88
CA THR A 20 11.83 -54.71 -39.03
C THR A 20 11.66 -53.61 -37.99
N ALA A 21 11.27 -52.44 -38.50
CA ALA A 21 10.50 -51.35 -37.87
C ALA A 21 11.04 -50.69 -36.59
N LEU A 22 11.66 -49.53 -36.81
CA LEU A 22 11.61 -48.34 -35.96
C LEU A 22 10.21 -48.12 -35.36
N ALA A 23 10.12 -47.94 -34.05
CA ALA A 23 9.37 -46.88 -33.35
C ALA A 23 9.26 -47.23 -31.85
N ALA A 24 10.21 -46.75 -31.05
CA ALA A 24 10.02 -46.61 -29.61
C ALA A 24 10.35 -45.16 -29.26
N ALA A 25 9.30 -44.37 -29.08
CA ALA A 25 9.37 -43.03 -28.54
C ALA A 25 9.82 -43.12 -27.08
N LEU A 26 11.06 -42.72 -26.81
CA LEU A 26 11.50 -42.37 -25.47
C LEU A 26 10.95 -40.99 -25.16
N LEU A 27 9.83 -40.97 -24.42
CA LEU A 27 9.37 -39.81 -23.66
C LEU A 27 10.42 -39.50 -22.60
N LEU A 28 11.37 -38.63 -22.95
CA LEU A 28 12.15 -37.88 -21.97
C LEU A 28 11.21 -36.84 -21.37
N ALA A 29 10.58 -37.18 -20.26
CA ALA A 29 10.07 -36.19 -19.33
C ALA A 29 11.27 -35.40 -18.80
N ALA A 30 11.48 -34.21 -19.36
CA ALA A 30 12.39 -33.23 -18.80
C ALA A 30 11.73 -32.65 -17.54
N SER A 31 11.89 -33.34 -16.41
CA SER A 31 11.79 -32.69 -15.11
C SER A 31 12.99 -31.77 -14.97
N ALA A 32 12.73 -30.45 -14.99
CA ALA A 32 13.70 -29.46 -14.53
C ALA A 32 13.97 -29.74 -13.04
N SER A 33 14.94 -30.60 -12.77
CA SER A 33 15.55 -30.73 -11.47
C SER A 33 16.41 -29.50 -11.29
N ALA A 34 15.98 -28.59 -10.41
CA ALA A 34 16.82 -27.52 -9.91
C ALA A 34 18.12 -28.16 -9.42
N SER A 35 19.21 -27.92 -10.16
CA SER A 35 20.53 -28.39 -9.76
C SER A 35 20.85 -27.63 -8.48
N ALA A 36 21.00 -28.34 -7.36
CA ALA A 36 21.41 -27.72 -6.11
C ALA A 36 22.73 -26.99 -6.38
N THR A 37 22.76 -25.67 -6.17
CA THR A 37 23.97 -24.87 -6.30
C THR A 37 25.02 -25.45 -5.36
N GLU A 38 26.15 -25.91 -5.89
CA GLU A 38 27.25 -26.40 -5.05
C GLU A 38 27.70 -25.27 -4.12
N ILE A 39 27.97 -25.62 -2.85
CA ILE A 39 28.52 -24.64 -1.90
C ILE A 39 29.94 -24.32 -2.34
N GLU A 40 30.16 -23.07 -2.75
CA GLU A 40 31.44 -22.59 -3.23
C GLU A 40 32.10 -21.74 -2.14
N THR A 41 33.23 -22.21 -1.62
CA THR A 41 34.07 -21.42 -0.71
C THR A 41 35.22 -20.78 -1.49
N THR A 42 35.40 -19.47 -1.30
CA THR A 42 36.46 -18.66 -1.90
C THR A 42 37.39 -18.10 -0.82
N GLY A 43 38.68 -17.99 -1.15
CA GLY A 43 39.74 -17.60 -0.20
C GLY A 43 40.29 -18.78 0.62
N THR A 44 41.18 -18.48 1.57
CA THR A 44 41.79 -19.50 2.45
C THR A 44 40.83 -19.87 3.58
N PRO A 45 40.41 -21.14 3.73
CA PRO A 45 39.53 -21.54 4.82
C PRO A 45 40.08 -21.14 6.20
N GLY A 46 39.24 -20.57 7.06
CA GLY A 46 39.64 -20.08 8.39
C GLY A 46 40.21 -18.67 8.42
N SER A 47 40.45 -18.06 7.24
CA SER A 47 40.87 -16.67 7.13
C SER A 47 39.68 -15.72 7.28
N PRO A 48 39.88 -14.53 7.90
CA PRO A 48 38.88 -13.45 7.89
C PRO A 48 38.42 -13.03 6.49
N ALA A 49 39.22 -13.30 5.45
CA ALA A 49 38.90 -12.97 4.06
C ALA A 49 38.14 -14.09 3.32
N SER A 50 37.87 -15.23 3.95
CA SER A 50 37.14 -16.33 3.30
C SER A 50 35.64 -16.03 3.17
N THR A 51 35.05 -16.44 2.06
CA THR A 51 33.63 -16.28 1.74
C THR A 51 33.04 -17.60 1.27
N SER A 52 31.74 -17.80 1.46
CA SER A 52 31.06 -19.00 0.97
C SER A 52 29.63 -18.72 0.56
N THR A 53 29.16 -19.37 -0.50
CA THR A 53 27.72 -19.51 -0.74
C THR A 53 27.11 -20.48 0.27
N ILE A 54 25.78 -20.51 0.34
CA ILE A 54 25.01 -21.43 1.18
C ILE A 54 23.94 -22.14 0.34
N SER A 55 23.39 -23.25 0.84
CA SER A 55 22.31 -23.95 0.15
C SER A 55 20.99 -23.17 0.11
N GLY A 56 20.80 -22.21 1.02
CA GLY A 56 19.57 -21.42 1.17
C GLY A 56 18.37 -22.17 1.74
N LYS A 57 18.43 -23.51 1.86
CA LYS A 57 17.30 -24.35 2.31
C LYS A 57 16.93 -24.15 3.78
N GLN A 58 17.88 -23.73 4.61
CA GLN A 58 17.64 -23.38 6.01
C GLN A 58 18.27 -22.01 6.27
N LEU A 59 17.48 -21.09 6.80
CA LEU A 59 17.92 -19.75 7.19
C LEU A 59 17.69 -19.52 8.70
N PRO A 60 18.65 -18.96 9.44
CA PRO A 60 20.04 -18.80 9.04
C PRO A 60 20.70 -20.16 8.72
N PRO A 61 21.76 -20.20 7.89
CA PRO A 61 22.48 -21.43 7.62
C PRO A 61 23.05 -22.01 8.93
N PRO A 62 23.10 -23.36 9.07
CA PRO A 62 23.75 -23.97 10.23
C PRO A 62 25.18 -23.46 10.41
N ALA A 63 25.57 -23.22 11.66
CA ALA A 63 26.93 -22.80 11.97
C ALA A 63 27.92 -23.87 11.47
N PRO A 64 28.97 -23.50 10.71
CA PRO A 64 29.96 -24.46 10.27
C PRO A 64 30.75 -24.99 11.47
N GLU A 65 31.23 -26.23 11.36
CA GLU A 65 32.13 -26.80 12.37
C GLU A 65 33.42 -25.97 12.47
N PHE A 66 33.95 -25.81 13.68
CA PHE A 66 35.20 -25.08 13.90
C PHE A 66 36.36 -25.80 13.21
N GLY A 67 36.93 -25.18 12.18
CA GLY A 67 38.05 -25.75 11.42
C GLY A 67 39.44 -25.56 12.04
N GLY A 68 39.53 -24.95 13.22
CA GLY A 68 40.79 -24.73 13.94
C GLY A 68 41.16 -25.87 14.90
N VAL A 69 42.09 -25.60 15.80
CA VAL A 69 42.54 -26.57 16.83
C VAL A 69 42.48 -25.93 18.20
N ILE A 70 41.85 -26.59 19.16
CA ILE A 70 41.78 -26.14 20.56
C ILE A 70 42.75 -27.00 21.41
N LYS A 71 43.68 -26.36 22.13
CA LYS A 71 44.59 -26.96 23.11
C LYS A 71 44.56 -26.18 24.44
N ASP A 72 45.37 -26.57 25.40
CA ASP A 72 45.39 -26.01 26.77
C ASP A 72 45.65 -24.49 26.82
N ASN A 73 46.24 -23.90 25.79
CA ASN A 73 46.40 -22.45 25.68
C ASN A 73 46.37 -21.96 24.21
N ALA A 74 46.19 -20.64 24.04
CA ALA A 74 46.09 -19.99 22.73
C ALA A 74 47.34 -20.17 21.85
N MET A 75 48.54 -20.20 22.44
CA MET A 75 49.80 -20.39 21.71
C MET A 75 49.95 -21.80 21.10
N GLN A 76 49.19 -22.76 21.64
CA GLN A 76 49.13 -24.15 21.16
C GLN A 76 47.88 -24.43 20.31
N SER A 77 46.97 -23.47 20.23
CA SER A 77 45.72 -23.55 19.50
C SER A 77 45.86 -22.87 18.13
N THR A 78 44.96 -23.19 17.20
CA THR A 78 44.85 -22.52 15.90
C THR A 78 43.47 -21.90 15.81
N ALA A 79 43.42 -20.57 15.77
CA ALA A 79 42.18 -19.84 15.55
C ALA A 79 41.68 -20.07 14.13
N TRP A 80 40.37 -19.95 13.95
CA TRP A 80 39.71 -20.15 12.66
C TRP A 80 38.45 -19.30 12.62
N TRP A 81 38.25 -18.58 11.52
CA TRP A 81 37.03 -17.82 11.26
C TRP A 81 36.14 -18.57 10.26
N PRO A 82 34.82 -18.67 10.50
CA PRO A 82 33.90 -19.15 9.48
C PRO A 82 33.91 -18.21 8.27
N PRO A 83 33.74 -18.75 7.04
CA PRO A 83 33.64 -17.92 5.85
C PRO A 83 32.39 -17.04 5.93
N ARG A 84 32.52 -15.79 5.48
CA ARG A 84 31.38 -14.87 5.39
C ARG A 84 30.43 -15.31 4.28
N VAL A 85 29.12 -15.33 4.57
CA VAL A 85 28.12 -15.68 3.56
C VAL A 85 28.08 -14.62 2.47
N VAL A 86 28.09 -15.07 1.21
CA VAL A 86 27.92 -14.25 0.01
C VAL A 86 26.96 -14.97 -0.94
N PRO A 87 26.27 -14.23 -1.83
CA PRO A 87 25.38 -14.87 -2.79
C PRO A 87 26.19 -15.59 -3.88
N PRO A 88 25.51 -16.40 -4.73
CA PRO A 88 26.15 -17.03 -5.87
C PRO A 88 26.93 -16.03 -6.72
N LYS A 89 28.04 -16.49 -7.30
CA LYS A 89 28.86 -15.66 -8.17
C LYS A 89 28.00 -15.11 -9.32
N ASP A 90 28.21 -13.83 -9.65
CA ASP A 90 27.49 -13.09 -10.69
C ASP A 90 25.99 -12.85 -10.41
N ALA A 91 25.47 -13.20 -9.23
CA ALA A 91 24.10 -12.84 -8.83
C ALA A 91 23.87 -11.32 -8.99
N PRO A 92 22.76 -10.90 -9.62
CA PRO A 92 22.54 -9.50 -9.94
C PRO A 92 22.20 -8.69 -8.69
N ASN A 93 22.48 -7.38 -8.73
CA ASN A 93 21.76 -6.45 -7.85
C ASN A 93 20.29 -6.43 -8.25
N ILE A 94 19.41 -6.00 -7.35
CA ILE A 94 17.97 -5.97 -7.58
C ILE A 94 17.46 -4.57 -7.27
N LEU A 95 16.77 -3.97 -8.24
CA LEU A 95 15.96 -2.78 -8.05
C LEU A 95 14.52 -3.14 -8.42
N MET A 96 13.67 -3.25 -7.39
CA MET A 96 12.25 -3.53 -7.56
C MET A 96 11.47 -2.25 -7.27
N ILE A 97 10.85 -1.70 -8.31
CA ILE A 97 10.09 -0.46 -8.28
C ILE A 97 8.61 -0.78 -8.45
N MET A 98 7.77 -0.16 -7.63
CA MET A 98 6.32 -0.24 -7.73
C MET A 98 5.72 1.14 -7.45
N THR A 99 4.87 1.63 -8.36
CA THR A 99 4.07 2.84 -8.13
C THR A 99 2.71 2.49 -7.52
N ASP A 100 2.04 3.48 -6.96
CA ASP A 100 0.80 3.35 -6.17
C ASP A 100 -0.40 3.86 -6.97
N ASP A 101 -1.51 3.10 -7.00
CA ASP A 101 -2.76 3.49 -7.67
C ASP A 101 -2.61 3.97 -9.12
N ALA A 102 -1.74 3.31 -9.88
CA ALA A 102 -1.39 3.73 -11.23
C ALA A 102 -1.89 2.73 -12.28
N GLY A 103 -2.99 3.04 -12.96
CA GLY A 103 -3.59 2.20 -13.99
C GLY A 103 -2.82 2.07 -15.29
N PHE A 104 -3.30 1.14 -16.12
CA PHE A 104 -2.63 0.68 -17.35
C PHE A 104 -2.34 1.80 -18.37
N GLY A 105 -3.25 2.76 -18.51
CA GLY A 105 -3.20 3.85 -19.50
C GLY A 105 -2.53 5.13 -18.99
N ILE A 106 -1.94 5.13 -17.80
CA ILE A 106 -1.20 6.29 -17.27
C ILE A 106 0.11 6.56 -18.03
N PRO A 107 1.07 5.62 -18.09
CA PRO A 107 2.40 5.92 -18.61
C PRO A 107 2.43 6.01 -20.14
N SER A 108 3.18 6.98 -20.67
CA SER A 108 3.50 7.08 -22.10
C SER A 108 4.03 5.77 -22.69
N THR A 109 4.80 5.04 -21.88
CA THR A 109 5.39 3.73 -22.23
C THR A 109 4.37 2.70 -22.74
N PHE A 110 3.12 2.79 -22.25
CA PHE A 110 2.00 1.92 -22.63
C PHE A 110 0.84 2.69 -23.27
N GLY A 111 1.14 3.84 -23.89
CA GLY A 111 0.19 4.61 -24.70
C GLY A 111 -0.55 5.72 -23.97
N GLY A 112 -0.28 5.90 -22.68
CA GLY A 112 -0.72 7.06 -21.91
C GLY A 112 -0.21 8.39 -22.47
N VAL A 113 -0.77 9.49 -21.99
CA VAL A 113 -0.36 10.85 -22.40
C VAL A 113 0.64 11.48 -21.44
N ILE A 114 0.78 10.92 -20.23
CA ILE A 114 1.67 11.45 -19.21
C ILE A 114 3.10 10.99 -19.53
N PRO A 115 4.07 11.91 -19.63
CA PRO A 115 5.43 11.55 -19.98
C PRO A 115 6.09 10.72 -18.87
N THR A 116 6.62 9.55 -19.24
CA THR A 116 7.37 8.63 -18.35
C THR A 116 8.71 8.22 -18.97
N PRO A 117 9.62 9.19 -19.25
CA PRO A 117 10.87 8.91 -19.96
C PRO A 117 11.79 7.92 -19.25
N THR A 118 11.72 7.80 -17.92
CA THR A 118 12.50 6.79 -17.19
C THR A 118 11.96 5.40 -17.49
N MET A 119 10.64 5.20 -17.40
CA MET A 119 10.04 3.92 -17.76
C MET A 119 10.27 3.58 -19.25
N ASP A 120 10.20 4.57 -20.14
CA ASP A 120 10.54 4.43 -21.56
C ASP A 120 11.99 3.95 -21.74
N ARG A 121 12.95 4.50 -20.98
CA ARG A 121 14.36 4.07 -20.98
C ARG A 121 14.48 2.59 -20.59
N ILE A 122 13.79 2.14 -19.55
CA ILE A 122 13.83 0.75 -19.09
C ILE A 122 13.15 -0.20 -20.07
N ALA A 123 12.00 0.19 -20.64
CA ALA A 123 11.33 -0.56 -21.70
C ALA A 123 12.24 -0.77 -22.91
N ASN A 124 12.93 0.28 -23.36
CA ASN A 124 13.83 0.22 -24.51
C ASN A 124 15.09 -0.63 -24.24
N ALA A 125 15.57 -0.65 -22.99
CA ALA A 125 16.71 -1.47 -22.57
C ALA A 125 16.31 -2.87 -22.09
N GLY A 126 15.02 -3.24 -22.19
CA GLY A 126 14.48 -4.43 -21.54
C GLY A 126 13.23 -4.94 -22.23
N LEU A 127 12.26 -5.40 -21.44
CA LEU A 127 11.02 -6.02 -21.89
C LEU A 127 9.82 -5.26 -21.33
N ARG A 128 8.76 -5.18 -22.12
CA ARG A 128 7.44 -4.69 -21.70
C ARG A 128 6.51 -5.87 -21.45
N TYR A 129 5.76 -5.83 -20.36
CA TYR A 129 4.71 -6.77 -19.99
C TYR A 129 3.37 -6.02 -19.91
N ASN A 130 2.40 -6.42 -20.74
CA ASN A 130 1.05 -5.82 -20.81
C ASN A 130 -0.03 -6.69 -20.15
N ARG A 131 0.40 -7.75 -19.46
CA ARG A 131 -0.44 -8.77 -18.79
C ARG A 131 0.15 -9.08 -17.42
N MET A 132 0.51 -8.00 -16.70
CA MET A 132 1.02 -8.06 -15.34
C MET A 132 -0.13 -7.81 -14.37
N PHE A 133 -0.52 -8.83 -13.63
CA PHE A 133 -1.67 -8.79 -12.76
C PHE A 133 -1.25 -8.56 -11.31
N SER A 134 -1.91 -7.62 -10.67
CA SER A 134 -1.86 -7.40 -9.23
C SER A 134 -3.14 -7.95 -8.58
N THR A 135 -3.27 -7.74 -7.26
CA THR A 135 -4.62 -7.77 -6.67
C THR A 135 -5.41 -6.54 -7.12
N SER A 136 -6.45 -6.13 -6.39
CA SER A 136 -7.12 -4.84 -6.62
C SER A 136 -6.88 -3.80 -5.52
N LEU A 137 -5.95 -4.05 -4.58
CA LEU A 137 -5.57 -3.12 -3.51
C LEU A 137 -4.08 -3.19 -3.15
N CYS A 138 -3.61 -2.09 -2.58
CA CYS A 138 -2.21 -1.82 -2.26
C CYS A 138 -1.53 -2.84 -1.33
N SER A 139 -1.90 -2.89 -0.05
CA SER A 139 -1.25 -3.79 0.91
C SER A 139 -1.37 -5.28 0.58
N PRO A 140 -2.51 -5.79 0.07
CA PRO A 140 -2.59 -7.13 -0.51
C PRO A 140 -1.57 -7.40 -1.61
N THR A 141 -1.43 -6.48 -2.56
CA THR A 141 -0.42 -6.60 -3.63
C THR A 141 1.01 -6.60 -3.07
N ARG A 142 1.33 -5.69 -2.14
CA ARG A 142 2.67 -5.57 -1.55
C ARG A 142 3.07 -6.83 -0.79
N ALA A 143 2.18 -7.35 0.04
CA ALA A 143 2.39 -8.59 0.79
C ALA A 143 2.60 -9.78 -0.15
N ALA A 144 1.81 -9.87 -1.22
CA ALA A 144 1.97 -10.90 -2.24
C ALA A 144 3.30 -10.80 -3.00
N SER A 145 3.71 -9.57 -3.33
CA SER A 145 4.92 -9.26 -4.11
C SER A 145 6.21 -9.59 -3.36
N ILE A 146 6.25 -9.39 -2.04
CA ILE A 146 7.45 -9.66 -1.23
C ILE A 146 7.51 -11.11 -0.73
N THR A 147 6.41 -11.87 -0.81
CA THR A 147 6.36 -13.26 -0.31
C THR A 147 6.28 -14.30 -1.42
N GLY A 148 5.86 -13.94 -2.64
CA GLY A 148 5.60 -14.88 -3.73
C GLY A 148 4.39 -15.79 -3.47
N ARG A 149 3.48 -15.35 -2.61
CA ARG A 149 2.29 -16.10 -2.16
C ARG A 149 1.06 -15.23 -2.27
N ASN A 150 -0.10 -15.85 -2.42
CA ASN A 150 -1.36 -15.12 -2.52
C ASN A 150 -1.61 -14.30 -1.26
N HIS A 151 -2.21 -13.13 -1.45
CA HIS A 151 -2.39 -12.14 -0.38
C HIS A 151 -3.18 -12.68 0.82
N HIS A 152 -4.12 -13.60 0.60
CA HIS A 152 -4.83 -14.29 1.69
C HIS A 152 -3.97 -15.35 2.41
N SER A 153 -3.07 -16.05 1.71
CA SER A 153 -2.13 -17.01 2.33
C SER A 153 -1.18 -16.36 3.34
N VAL A 154 -1.05 -15.03 3.27
CA VAL A 154 -0.15 -14.21 4.10
C VAL A 154 -0.90 -13.16 4.95
N GLY A 155 -2.21 -13.30 5.14
CA GLY A 155 -2.98 -12.47 6.08
C GLY A 155 -3.59 -11.19 5.52
N PHE A 156 -3.29 -10.82 4.27
CA PHE A 156 -3.70 -9.57 3.63
C PHE A 156 -4.85 -9.76 2.63
N GLY A 157 -5.97 -10.33 3.05
CA GLY A 157 -7.19 -10.40 2.24
C GLY A 157 -7.82 -9.04 1.93
N VAL A 158 -7.45 -8.00 2.69
CA VAL A 158 -7.79 -6.58 2.46
C VAL A 158 -6.68 -5.71 3.07
N ILE A 159 -6.82 -4.39 3.03
CA ILE A 159 -5.89 -3.46 3.66
C ILE A 159 -5.79 -3.59 5.19
N ALA A 160 -4.65 -3.21 5.78
CA ALA A 160 -4.39 -3.32 7.23
C ALA A 160 -5.42 -2.55 8.08
N GLU A 161 -5.90 -1.41 7.58
CA GLU A 161 -6.95 -0.58 8.17
C GLU A 161 -8.34 -1.23 8.09
N GLN A 162 -8.44 -2.40 7.48
CA GLN A 162 -9.64 -3.21 7.36
C GLN A 162 -9.39 -4.65 7.84
N ALA A 163 -8.31 -4.90 8.59
CA ALA A 163 -8.04 -6.23 9.14
C ALA A 163 -9.22 -6.76 9.97
N THR A 164 -9.38 -8.08 9.99
CA THR A 164 -10.37 -8.80 10.80
C THR A 164 -9.71 -9.99 11.50
N GLY A 165 -10.38 -10.61 12.48
CA GLY A 165 -9.83 -11.75 13.22
C GLY A 165 -9.82 -13.09 12.46
N PHE A 166 -10.17 -13.13 11.17
CA PHE A 166 -10.17 -14.37 10.39
C PHE A 166 -8.78 -14.65 9.80
N PRO A 167 -8.34 -15.93 9.78
CA PRO A 167 -7.13 -16.31 9.05
C PRO A 167 -7.20 -15.84 7.60
N GLY A 168 -6.14 -15.20 7.13
CA GLY A 168 -6.05 -14.61 5.80
C GLY A 168 -6.56 -13.18 5.69
N TYR A 169 -7.11 -12.60 6.77
CA TYR A 169 -7.57 -11.21 6.82
C TYR A 169 -7.06 -10.44 8.05
N ASP A 170 -6.16 -11.00 8.84
CA ASP A 170 -5.65 -10.42 10.10
C ASP A 170 -4.50 -9.41 9.92
N SER A 171 -4.02 -9.27 8.68
CA SER A 171 -2.90 -8.41 8.27
C SER A 171 -1.58 -8.78 8.94
N ILE A 172 -1.38 -10.07 9.24
CA ILE A 172 -0.13 -10.58 9.81
C ILE A 172 0.53 -11.51 8.80
N ILE A 173 1.76 -11.17 8.36
CA ILE A 173 2.58 -12.09 7.58
C ILE A 173 3.10 -13.18 8.52
N GLY A 174 2.58 -14.39 8.34
CA GLY A 174 2.97 -15.56 9.14
C GLY A 174 4.47 -15.85 9.08
N VAL A 175 5.04 -16.33 10.19
CA VAL A 175 6.46 -16.71 10.32
C VAL A 175 6.88 -17.90 9.43
N ASP A 176 5.90 -18.60 8.85
CA ASP A 176 6.05 -19.65 7.84
C ASP A 176 6.03 -19.11 6.38
N ASN A 177 5.97 -17.78 6.22
CA ASN A 177 5.92 -17.07 4.93
C ASN A 177 7.08 -16.08 4.79
N ALA A 178 8.33 -16.56 4.90
CA ALA A 178 9.50 -15.71 4.75
C ALA A 178 9.46 -14.87 3.46
N THR A 179 9.78 -13.58 3.62
CA THR A 179 9.82 -12.59 2.54
C THR A 179 11.12 -12.68 1.75
N ILE A 180 11.14 -12.09 0.55
CA ILE A 180 12.34 -11.94 -0.27
C ILE A 180 13.43 -11.13 0.43
N GLY A 181 13.07 -10.13 1.24
CA GLY A 181 14.02 -9.38 2.07
C GLY A 181 14.79 -10.32 3.01
N ARG A 182 14.08 -11.16 3.78
CA ARG A 182 14.69 -12.15 4.65
C ARG A 182 15.55 -13.16 3.89
N ILE A 183 15.06 -13.66 2.76
CA ILE A 183 15.76 -14.66 1.96
C ILE A 183 17.08 -14.09 1.41
N LEU A 184 17.05 -12.90 0.82
CA LEU A 184 18.24 -12.28 0.22
C LEU A 184 19.26 -11.84 1.27
N ARG A 185 18.81 -11.25 2.38
CA ARG A 185 19.69 -10.81 3.47
C ARG A 185 20.53 -11.96 4.01
N ASP A 186 19.89 -13.09 4.35
CA ASP A 186 20.60 -14.25 4.91
C ASP A 186 21.46 -14.97 3.85
N ASN A 187 21.31 -14.65 2.56
CA ASN A 187 22.19 -15.05 1.45
C ASN A 187 23.24 -13.98 1.08
N GLY A 188 23.40 -12.92 1.88
CA GLY A 188 24.50 -11.97 1.77
C GLY A 188 24.22 -10.68 0.99
N TYR A 189 22.97 -10.39 0.63
CA TYR A 189 22.59 -9.09 0.06
C TYR A 189 22.51 -8.00 1.14
N ALA A 190 22.77 -6.75 0.75
CA ALA A 190 22.32 -5.58 1.52
C ALA A 190 20.88 -5.26 1.09
N THR A 191 19.92 -5.33 2.02
CA THR A 191 18.49 -5.21 1.70
C THR A 191 17.91 -3.89 2.24
N SER A 192 17.09 -3.24 1.43
CA SER A 192 16.48 -1.95 1.81
C SER A 192 15.08 -1.78 1.23
N TRP A 193 14.25 -1.01 1.93
CA TRP A 193 12.93 -0.59 1.48
C TRP A 193 12.80 0.93 1.62
N PHE A 194 12.50 1.61 0.52
CA PHE A 194 12.21 3.03 0.49
C PHE A 194 10.74 3.28 0.12
N GLY A 195 10.03 4.07 0.92
CA GLY A 195 8.65 4.49 0.66
C GLY A 195 7.57 3.75 1.44
N LYS A 196 6.43 3.56 0.80
CA LYS A 196 5.23 2.98 1.43
C LYS A 196 5.43 1.50 1.74
N ASP A 197 5.23 1.15 3.01
CA ASP A 197 5.17 -0.23 3.48
C ASP A 197 3.75 -0.81 3.35
N HIS A 198 2.81 -0.29 4.15
CA HIS A 198 1.41 -0.73 4.23
C HIS A 198 1.23 -2.21 4.64
N ASN A 199 2.28 -2.89 5.12
CA ASN A 199 2.20 -4.27 5.59
C ASN A 199 2.47 -4.41 7.10
N THR A 200 2.80 -3.31 7.78
CA THR A 200 2.77 -3.24 9.25
C THR A 200 1.32 -3.19 9.72
N PRO A 201 0.86 -4.12 10.58
CA PRO A 201 -0.45 -4.01 11.20
C PRO A 201 -0.60 -2.68 11.93
N THR A 202 -1.76 -2.03 11.77
CA THR A 202 -2.02 -0.70 12.35
C THR A 202 -1.87 -0.64 13.88
N TYR A 203 -1.94 -1.79 14.54
CA TYR A 203 -1.83 -2.00 15.99
C TYR A 203 -0.44 -2.50 16.45
N GLU A 204 0.54 -2.54 15.53
CA GLU A 204 1.97 -2.78 15.82
C GLU A 204 2.84 -1.60 15.34
N ALA A 205 2.23 -0.50 14.91
CA ALA A 205 2.88 0.63 14.25
C ALA A 205 3.46 1.68 15.21
N SER A 206 3.31 1.50 16.53
CA SER A 206 3.89 2.40 17.53
C SER A 206 5.31 2.03 17.97
N GLN A 207 5.93 2.96 18.69
CA GLN A 207 7.27 2.85 19.29
C GLN A 207 7.35 1.79 20.39
N ALA A 208 6.21 1.23 20.81
CA ALA A 208 6.17 0.10 21.74
C ALA A 208 6.57 -1.24 21.08
N GLY A 209 6.50 -1.32 19.75
CA GLY A 209 6.63 -2.57 19.01
C GLY A 209 5.43 -3.52 19.23
N PRO A 210 5.55 -4.80 18.81
CA PRO A 210 6.75 -5.45 18.29
C PRO A 210 7.16 -4.96 16.90
N PHE A 211 8.47 -4.98 16.60
CA PHE A 211 9.00 -4.56 15.30
C PHE A 211 9.13 -5.69 14.28
N THR A 212 8.44 -6.81 14.51
CA THR A 212 8.56 -8.03 13.69
C THR A 212 7.83 -7.95 12.35
N GLN A 213 6.74 -7.18 12.28
CA GLN A 213 5.98 -6.95 11.03
C GLN A 213 6.41 -5.68 10.28
N TRP A 214 7.34 -4.90 10.84
CA TRP A 214 7.95 -3.76 10.16
C TRP A 214 8.90 -4.24 9.06
N PRO A 215 9.22 -3.41 8.05
CA PRO A 215 10.23 -3.75 7.03
C PRO A 215 11.53 -4.32 7.63
N THR A 216 12.02 -3.76 8.74
CA THR A 216 13.22 -4.25 9.43
C THR A 216 13.05 -5.62 10.08
N GLY A 217 11.84 -5.96 10.53
CA GLY A 217 11.48 -7.29 11.01
C GLY A 217 11.30 -8.31 9.87
N LEU A 218 10.90 -7.83 8.69
CA LEU A 218 10.70 -8.60 7.47
C LEU A 218 11.98 -8.80 6.64
N GLY A 219 13.15 -8.50 7.20
CA GLY A 219 14.45 -8.80 6.57
C GLY A 219 15.00 -7.72 5.64
N PHE A 220 14.48 -6.49 5.72
CA PHE A 220 15.11 -5.32 5.11
C PHE A 220 16.03 -4.63 6.13
N ASP A 221 17.34 -4.63 5.91
CA ASP A 221 18.30 -4.05 6.86
C ASP A 221 18.13 -2.54 7.06
N TYR A 222 17.52 -1.86 6.08
CA TYR A 222 17.25 -0.43 6.11
C TYR A 222 15.85 -0.11 5.61
N PHE A 223 15.16 0.79 6.31
CA PHE A 223 13.88 1.35 5.87
C PHE A 223 13.88 2.87 5.96
N TYR A 224 13.34 3.53 4.95
CA TYR A 224 13.03 4.96 4.96
C TYR A 224 11.70 5.19 4.26
N GLY A 225 10.67 5.58 5.01
CA GLY A 225 9.32 5.70 4.45
C GLY A 225 8.23 5.73 5.51
N PHE A 226 7.01 5.38 5.12
CA PHE A 226 5.84 5.43 5.98
C PHE A 226 5.13 4.07 5.98
N VAL A 227 4.52 3.73 7.13
CA VAL A 227 3.89 2.42 7.34
C VAL A 227 2.39 2.40 7.02
N GLY A 228 1.75 3.56 6.96
CA GLY A 228 0.33 3.71 6.62
C GLY A 228 0.00 3.44 5.15
N GLY A 229 -1.30 3.44 4.84
CA GLY A 229 -1.81 3.27 3.48
C GLY A 229 -1.56 4.42 2.52
N ASP A 230 -1.22 5.60 3.03
CA ASP A 230 -0.85 6.79 2.27
C ASP A 230 -0.06 7.74 3.20
N ALA A 231 0.34 8.91 2.68
CA ALA A 231 0.93 9.97 3.48
C ALA A 231 0.88 11.33 2.77
N ASN A 232 0.83 12.41 3.53
CA ASN A 232 1.09 13.76 3.10
C ASN A 232 2.55 13.91 2.65
N GLN A 233 2.78 14.26 1.38
CA GLN A 233 4.14 14.37 0.84
C GLN A 233 4.95 15.60 1.31
N TRP A 234 4.34 16.51 2.08
CA TRP A 234 4.97 17.72 2.63
C TRP A 234 5.28 17.61 4.12
N GLY A 235 4.41 16.93 4.87
CA GLY A 235 4.59 16.62 6.29
C GLY A 235 4.05 15.23 6.61
N PRO A 236 4.77 14.15 6.25
CA PRO A 236 4.31 12.77 6.48
C PRO A 236 4.64 12.26 7.89
N ASN A 237 3.86 11.30 8.39
CA ASN A 237 4.29 10.39 9.45
C ASN A 237 5.40 9.45 8.94
N LEU A 238 6.64 9.93 9.01
CA LEU A 238 7.82 9.32 8.37
C LEU A 238 8.74 8.61 9.36
N PHE A 239 9.32 7.51 8.92
CA PHE A 239 10.21 6.67 9.72
C PHE A 239 11.52 6.41 8.99
N ARG A 240 12.60 6.36 9.76
CA ARG A 240 13.85 5.69 9.39
C ARG A 240 14.01 4.47 10.30
N ASN A 241 14.00 3.28 9.72
CA ASN A 241 13.85 2.02 10.42
C ASN A 241 12.58 2.03 11.29
N THR A 242 12.72 1.98 12.61
CA THR A 242 11.60 2.04 13.56
C THR A 242 11.53 3.37 14.30
N THR A 243 12.34 4.35 13.89
CA THR A 243 12.41 5.67 14.50
C THR A 243 11.68 6.68 13.64
N GLN A 244 10.67 7.33 14.20
CA GLN A 244 9.99 8.43 13.52
C GLN A 244 10.92 9.63 13.37
N ILE A 245 10.83 10.33 12.25
CA ILE A 245 11.69 11.47 11.90
C ILE A 245 10.87 12.59 11.25
N TYR A 246 11.34 13.82 11.38
CA TYR A 246 10.65 15.03 10.89
C TYR A 246 11.59 15.90 10.03
N PRO A 247 12.17 15.37 8.94
CA PRO A 247 13.17 16.10 8.15
C PRO A 247 12.60 17.36 7.47
N PHE A 248 11.29 17.41 7.25
CA PHE A 248 10.60 18.55 6.66
C PHE A 248 10.61 19.80 7.54
N ASN A 249 10.83 19.68 8.85
CA ASN A 249 10.92 20.82 9.77
C ASN A 249 12.11 21.74 9.46
N ASP A 250 13.15 21.21 8.82
CA ASP A 250 14.32 22.01 8.40
C ASP A 250 14.03 22.84 7.13
N TYR A 251 12.88 22.63 6.49
CA TYR A 251 12.47 23.25 5.23
C TYR A 251 11.03 23.78 5.31
N PRO A 252 10.74 24.76 6.19
CA PRO A 252 9.39 25.29 6.33
C PRO A 252 8.91 25.96 5.03
N SER A 253 7.64 25.79 4.70
CA SER A 253 6.99 26.58 3.65
C SER A 253 6.68 28.00 4.15
N THR A 254 6.35 28.90 3.23
CA THR A 254 5.72 30.18 3.58
C THR A 254 4.31 30.29 2.99
N LEU A 255 3.69 29.16 2.64
CA LEU A 255 2.37 29.17 2.04
C LEU A 255 1.33 29.61 3.06
N THR A 256 0.36 30.40 2.61
CA THR A 256 -0.81 30.79 3.38
C THR A 256 -2.05 30.66 2.51
N MET A 257 -3.15 30.20 3.10
CA MET A 257 -4.46 30.16 2.45
C MET A 257 -5.39 31.19 3.09
N ASP A 258 -5.78 32.21 2.33
CA ASP A 258 -6.64 33.29 2.84
C ASP A 258 -8.11 32.85 2.89
N ARG A 259 -8.56 32.53 4.10
CA ARG A 259 -9.95 32.17 4.41
C ARG A 259 -10.77 33.32 5.01
N SER A 260 -10.23 34.54 5.02
CA SER A 260 -10.86 35.69 5.71
C SER A 260 -12.23 36.08 5.14
N ASP A 261 -12.46 35.85 3.84
CA ASP A 261 -13.77 35.95 3.21
C ASP A 261 -14.41 34.56 3.02
N PRO A 262 -15.37 34.16 3.87
CA PRO A 262 -16.08 32.89 3.71
C PRO A 262 -16.98 32.86 2.46
N LYS A 263 -17.25 34.01 1.82
CA LYS A 263 -18.04 34.09 0.58
C LYS A 263 -17.19 34.06 -0.69
N ALA A 264 -15.86 34.07 -0.56
CA ALA A 264 -14.97 33.90 -1.69
C ALA A 264 -15.25 32.57 -2.41
N LYS A 265 -15.19 32.62 -3.75
CA LYS A 265 -15.32 31.44 -4.61
C LYS A 265 -14.08 30.54 -4.56
N ILE A 266 -12.91 31.16 -4.42
CA ILE A 266 -11.60 30.52 -4.30
C ILE A 266 -10.89 31.23 -3.14
N TRP A 267 -10.31 30.48 -2.23
CA TRP A 267 -9.40 30.98 -1.21
C TRP A 267 -7.99 31.02 -1.80
N PRO A 268 -7.40 32.21 -1.98
CA PRO A 268 -6.08 32.33 -2.58
C PRO A 268 -5.03 31.63 -1.73
N VAL A 269 -4.16 30.87 -2.38
CA VAL A 269 -2.93 30.34 -1.77
C VAL A 269 -1.76 31.18 -2.26
N THR A 270 -1.01 31.76 -1.32
CA THR A 270 0.12 32.66 -1.62
C THR A 270 1.35 32.28 -0.83
N GLY A 271 2.55 32.66 -1.30
CA GLY A 271 3.82 32.34 -0.65
C GLY A 271 4.69 31.43 -1.50
N LYS A 272 5.60 30.69 -0.85
CA LYS A 272 6.50 29.73 -1.47
C LYS A 272 6.29 28.36 -0.85
N GLU A 273 6.20 27.34 -1.71
CA GLU A 273 6.23 25.92 -1.31
C GLU A 273 7.54 25.60 -0.58
N SER A 274 7.50 24.54 0.22
CA SER A 274 8.70 23.96 0.84
C SER A 274 9.69 23.51 -0.24
N GLU A 275 10.98 23.62 0.05
CA GLU A 275 12.05 23.00 -0.76
C GLU A 275 12.15 21.49 -0.52
N TRP A 276 11.40 20.95 0.45
CA TRP A 276 11.35 19.53 0.78
C TRP A 276 10.05 18.90 0.26
N ASN A 277 10.17 17.70 -0.33
CA ASN A 277 9.05 16.86 -0.71
C ASN A 277 9.47 15.39 -0.59
N LEU A 278 8.55 14.53 -0.13
CA LEU A 278 8.87 13.13 0.17
C LEU A 278 9.42 12.36 -1.04
N ILE A 279 8.94 12.60 -2.26
CA ILE A 279 9.40 11.85 -3.45
C ILE A 279 10.89 12.12 -3.73
N THR A 280 11.32 13.39 -3.76
CA THR A 280 12.75 13.74 -3.90
C THR A 280 13.55 13.24 -2.70
N ALA A 281 13.03 13.41 -1.46
CA ALA A 281 13.74 12.99 -0.26
C ALA A 281 13.98 11.47 -0.21
N MET A 282 13.02 10.67 -0.68
CA MET A 282 13.18 9.23 -0.81
C MET A 282 14.26 8.85 -1.82
N ALA A 283 14.29 9.52 -2.98
CA ALA A 283 15.33 9.28 -3.98
C ALA A 283 16.71 9.65 -3.42
N ASP A 284 16.83 10.78 -2.73
CA ASP A 284 18.07 11.23 -2.09
C ASP A 284 18.57 10.22 -1.04
N ASP A 285 17.69 9.74 -0.15
CA ASP A 285 18.05 8.78 0.91
C ASP A 285 18.43 7.42 0.30
N ALA A 286 17.72 6.97 -0.75
CA ALA A 286 18.06 5.74 -1.47
C ALA A 286 19.45 5.82 -2.14
N ILE A 287 19.73 6.93 -2.83
CA ILE A 287 21.01 7.16 -3.48
C ILE A 287 22.14 7.20 -2.43
N ASP A 288 22.00 7.99 -1.37
CA ASP A 288 23.01 8.08 -0.31
C ASP A 288 23.26 6.70 0.35
N TRP A 289 22.20 5.95 0.66
CA TRP A 289 22.33 4.60 1.21
C TRP A 289 23.09 3.66 0.25
N MET A 290 22.75 3.66 -1.05
CA MET A 290 23.44 2.85 -2.06
C MET A 290 24.94 3.17 -2.13
N TYR A 291 25.30 4.45 -2.15
CA TYR A 291 26.69 4.89 -2.17
C TYR A 291 27.43 4.48 -0.89
N ARG A 292 26.82 4.59 0.29
CA ARG A 292 27.43 4.16 1.56
C ARG A 292 27.69 2.66 1.61
N VAL A 293 26.70 1.86 1.20
CA VAL A 293 26.85 0.39 1.10
C VAL A 293 28.00 0.05 0.15
N HIS A 294 28.01 0.65 -1.05
CA HIS A 294 29.07 0.38 -2.03
C HIS A 294 30.47 0.80 -1.54
N GLN A 295 30.60 1.96 -0.89
CA GLN A 295 31.88 2.43 -0.35
C GLN A 295 32.40 1.55 0.79
N THR A 296 31.50 0.94 1.56
CA THR A 296 31.86 0.08 2.70
C THR A 296 32.15 -1.36 2.26
N ALA A 297 31.33 -1.91 1.36
CA ALA A 297 31.37 -3.28 0.90
C ALA A 297 31.10 -3.36 -0.62
N PRO A 298 32.07 -3.01 -1.49
CA PRO A 298 31.84 -2.79 -2.92
C PRO A 298 31.33 -4.03 -3.67
N GLU A 299 31.74 -5.22 -3.21
CA GLU A 299 31.36 -6.53 -3.75
C GLU A 299 30.01 -7.06 -3.20
N GLN A 300 29.44 -6.43 -2.16
CA GLN A 300 28.13 -6.82 -1.65
C GLN A 300 27.05 -6.36 -2.65
N PRO A 301 26.17 -7.26 -3.13
CA PRO A 301 25.09 -6.85 -4.01
C PRO A 301 23.98 -6.17 -3.22
N ILE A 302 23.31 -5.25 -3.91
CA ILE A 302 22.28 -4.39 -3.34
C ILE A 302 20.91 -4.89 -3.78
N PHE A 303 19.97 -4.97 -2.83
CA PHE A 303 18.54 -5.07 -3.08
C PHE A 303 17.84 -3.81 -2.57
N VAL A 304 17.26 -3.04 -3.50
CA VAL A 304 16.42 -1.88 -3.23
C VAL A 304 14.98 -2.24 -3.63
N TYR A 305 14.08 -2.25 -2.65
CA TYR A 305 12.65 -2.21 -2.88
C TYR A 305 12.17 -0.75 -2.79
N TYR A 306 11.89 -0.14 -3.94
CA TYR A 306 11.60 1.29 -4.07
C TYR A 306 10.12 1.50 -4.39
N VAL A 307 9.35 1.97 -3.40
CA VAL A 307 7.89 2.00 -3.47
C VAL A 307 7.36 3.38 -3.09
N PRO A 308 7.53 4.40 -3.94
CA PRO A 308 7.00 5.74 -3.68
C PRO A 308 5.47 5.70 -3.51
N GLY A 309 4.95 6.61 -2.69
CA GLY A 309 3.49 6.79 -2.52
C GLY A 309 2.79 7.40 -3.74
N SER A 310 3.53 7.73 -4.80
CA SER A 310 2.96 8.24 -6.04
C SER A 310 2.39 7.10 -6.88
N SER A 311 1.19 7.22 -7.44
CA SER A 311 0.32 8.41 -7.53
C SER A 311 -0.92 8.36 -6.63
N HIS A 312 -0.87 7.68 -5.47
CA HIS A 312 -1.95 7.67 -4.48
C HIS A 312 -2.29 9.09 -4.00
N ALA A 313 -3.51 9.30 -3.53
CA ALA A 313 -3.86 10.51 -2.80
C ALA A 313 -3.01 10.64 -1.52
N PRO A 314 -2.71 11.86 -1.06
CA PRO A 314 -3.02 13.12 -1.71
C PRO A 314 -2.03 13.41 -2.85
N HIS A 315 -2.52 13.89 -4.00
CA HIS A 315 -1.64 14.17 -5.13
C HIS A 315 -0.82 15.44 -4.88
N HIS A 316 0.43 15.29 -4.44
CA HIS A 316 1.33 16.39 -4.02
C HIS A 316 2.63 16.46 -4.85
N PRO A 317 2.56 16.83 -6.13
CA PRO A 317 3.73 17.24 -6.89
C PRO A 317 4.24 18.61 -6.45
N THR A 318 5.50 18.94 -6.75
CA THR A 318 5.96 20.34 -6.67
C THR A 318 5.29 21.21 -7.73
N LYS A 319 5.13 22.51 -7.46
CA LYS A 319 4.58 23.48 -8.41
C LYS A 319 5.27 23.49 -9.78
N GLU A 320 6.59 23.30 -9.84
CA GLU A 320 7.33 23.25 -11.11
C GLU A 320 6.75 22.18 -12.06
N TRP A 321 6.44 21.00 -11.53
CA TRP A 321 5.89 19.90 -12.32
C TRP A 321 4.43 20.13 -12.70
N VAL A 322 3.64 20.77 -11.83
CA VAL A 322 2.28 21.20 -12.17
C VAL A 322 2.28 22.19 -13.32
N ASP A 323 3.17 23.19 -13.27
CA ASP A 323 3.30 24.20 -14.33
C ASP A 323 3.76 23.56 -15.65
N LYS A 324 4.69 22.57 -15.60
CA LYS A 324 5.11 21.81 -16.79
C LYS A 324 3.96 21.06 -17.43
N ILE A 325 3.16 20.33 -16.66
CA ILE A 325 2.02 19.56 -17.18
C ILE A 325 0.92 20.49 -17.70
N HIS A 326 0.62 21.56 -16.98
CA HIS A 326 -0.37 22.56 -17.41
C HIS A 326 -0.01 23.14 -18.80
N ALA A 327 1.26 23.47 -19.03
CA ALA A 327 1.74 23.99 -20.32
C ALA A 327 1.61 23.00 -21.49
N MET A 328 1.36 21.72 -21.22
CA MET A 328 1.18 20.69 -22.26
C MET A 328 -0.26 20.56 -22.76
N HIS A 329 -1.25 21.13 -22.06
CA HIS A 329 -2.67 21.09 -22.45
C HIS A 329 -3.17 19.66 -22.74
N LEU A 330 -2.75 18.69 -21.93
CA LEU A 330 -3.04 17.27 -22.16
C LEU A 330 -4.50 16.90 -21.94
N PHE A 331 -5.30 17.71 -21.24
CA PHE A 331 -6.60 17.29 -20.71
C PHE A 331 -7.77 18.20 -21.12
N ASP A 332 -7.51 19.21 -21.96
CA ASP A 332 -8.49 20.26 -22.33
C ASP A 332 -9.73 19.72 -23.06
N ASP A 333 -9.63 18.54 -23.67
CA ASP A 333 -10.69 17.88 -24.43
C ASP A 333 -11.56 16.90 -23.62
N GLY A 334 -11.26 16.70 -22.33
CA GLY A 334 -12.06 15.87 -21.41
C GLY A 334 -11.69 14.39 -21.38
N TYR A 335 -12.24 13.65 -20.40
CA TYR A 335 -11.84 12.26 -20.15
C TYR A 335 -12.23 11.28 -21.26
N GLU A 336 -13.35 11.45 -21.98
CA GLU A 336 -13.68 10.54 -23.10
C GLU A 336 -12.69 10.71 -24.26
N LYS A 337 -12.26 11.95 -24.55
CA LYS A 337 -11.27 12.22 -25.60
C LYS A 337 -9.87 11.81 -25.20
N LEU A 338 -9.49 12.01 -23.94
CA LEU A 338 -8.27 11.43 -23.38
C LEU A 338 -8.27 9.90 -23.57
N ARG A 339 -9.36 9.24 -23.20
CA ARG A 339 -9.54 7.79 -23.32
C ARG A 339 -9.43 7.29 -24.77
N GLU A 340 -10.09 7.95 -25.72
CA GLU A 340 -9.94 7.67 -27.16
C GLU A 340 -8.47 7.79 -27.62
N ARG A 341 -7.76 8.82 -27.15
CA ARG A 341 -6.37 9.08 -27.51
C ARG A 341 -5.42 8.04 -26.92
N ILE A 342 -5.59 7.66 -25.66
CA ILE A 342 -4.82 6.57 -25.02
C ILE A 342 -5.02 5.27 -25.79
N PHE A 343 -6.27 4.95 -26.12
CA PHE A 343 -6.59 3.73 -26.88
C PHE A 343 -5.92 3.71 -28.27
N ALA A 344 -5.97 4.83 -28.99
CA ALA A 344 -5.31 4.96 -30.29
C ALA A 344 -3.78 4.82 -30.19
N ASN A 345 -3.17 5.40 -29.15
CA ASN A 345 -1.74 5.27 -28.87
C ASN A 345 -1.36 3.82 -28.53
N GLN A 346 -2.14 3.14 -27.70
CA GLN A 346 -1.94 1.73 -27.34
C GLN A 346 -1.93 0.83 -28.58
N LYS A 347 -2.88 1.03 -29.50
CA LYS A 347 -2.91 0.32 -30.79
C LYS A 347 -1.67 0.62 -31.62
N LYS A 348 -1.27 1.90 -31.71
CA LYS A 348 -0.09 2.33 -32.46
C LYS A 348 1.21 1.71 -31.92
N LEU A 349 1.32 1.56 -30.59
CA LEU A 349 2.46 0.93 -29.93
C LEU A 349 2.45 -0.60 -30.02
N GLY A 350 1.31 -1.20 -30.39
CA GLY A 350 1.13 -2.65 -30.45
C GLY A 350 1.05 -3.31 -29.07
N VAL A 351 0.73 -2.56 -28.01
CA VAL A 351 0.58 -3.09 -26.64
C VAL A 351 -0.82 -3.64 -26.38
N ILE A 352 -1.76 -3.44 -27.31
CA ILE A 352 -3.10 -4.05 -27.34
C ILE A 352 -3.39 -4.57 -28.76
N PRO A 353 -4.36 -5.49 -28.94
CA PRO A 353 -4.73 -5.99 -30.26
C PRO A 353 -5.20 -4.88 -31.21
N PRO A 354 -4.84 -4.92 -32.51
CA PRO A 354 -5.15 -3.85 -33.47
C PRO A 354 -6.66 -3.72 -33.77
N ASP A 355 -7.39 -4.83 -33.67
CA ASP A 355 -8.83 -4.97 -33.89
C ASP A 355 -9.67 -4.82 -32.62
N LEU A 356 -9.03 -4.60 -31.46
CA LEU A 356 -9.74 -4.37 -30.20
C LEU A 356 -10.72 -3.20 -30.31
N GLU A 357 -11.91 -3.33 -29.75
CA GLU A 357 -12.87 -2.23 -29.61
C GLU A 357 -12.82 -1.65 -28.20
N LEU A 358 -12.91 -0.33 -28.09
CA LEU A 358 -12.93 0.36 -26.81
C LEU A 358 -14.26 0.10 -26.11
N THR A 359 -14.24 -0.20 -24.80
CA THR A 359 -15.47 -0.47 -24.06
C THR A 359 -16.36 0.79 -24.01
N PRO A 360 -17.70 0.66 -23.91
CA PRO A 360 -18.60 1.81 -23.82
C PRO A 360 -18.28 2.74 -22.64
N TRP A 361 -18.68 4.01 -22.75
CA TRP A 361 -18.65 4.93 -21.61
C TRP A 361 -19.76 4.57 -20.60
N PRO A 362 -19.51 4.57 -19.28
CA PRO A 362 -20.51 4.25 -18.27
C PRO A 362 -21.38 5.48 -17.92
N ASP A 363 -22.24 5.90 -18.85
CA ASP A 363 -23.10 7.09 -18.71
C ASP A 363 -24.13 7.00 -17.56
N ASP A 364 -24.42 5.79 -17.06
CA ASP A 364 -25.26 5.54 -15.90
C ASP A 364 -24.54 5.79 -14.55
N LEU A 365 -23.20 5.83 -14.57
CA LEU A 365 -22.36 6.02 -13.37
C LEU A 365 -21.61 7.36 -13.38
N LEU A 366 -21.18 7.81 -14.56
CA LEU A 366 -20.33 8.99 -14.73
C LEU A 366 -20.95 9.90 -15.79
N THR A 367 -21.23 11.14 -15.40
CA THR A 367 -21.73 12.18 -16.31
C THR A 367 -20.83 12.29 -17.53
N PRO A 368 -21.34 12.42 -18.77
CA PRO A 368 -20.51 12.71 -19.93
C PRO A 368 -19.83 14.09 -19.84
N TRP A 369 -18.60 14.24 -20.37
CA TRP A 369 -17.84 15.49 -20.22
C TRP A 369 -18.58 16.71 -20.75
N ASP A 370 -19.22 16.58 -21.92
CA ASP A 370 -19.94 17.69 -22.55
C ASP A 370 -21.17 18.16 -21.76
N GLU A 371 -21.68 17.33 -20.84
CA GLU A 371 -22.81 17.66 -19.95
C GLU A 371 -22.39 18.32 -18.64
N LEU A 372 -21.09 18.34 -18.31
CA LEU A 372 -20.56 19.03 -17.14
C LEU A 372 -20.67 20.55 -17.27
N SER A 373 -20.85 21.23 -16.12
CA SER A 373 -20.77 22.69 -16.06
C SER A 373 -19.34 23.19 -16.31
N ASP A 374 -19.19 24.44 -16.76
CA ASP A 374 -17.86 25.05 -16.98
C ASP A 374 -17.01 25.07 -15.70
N GLU A 375 -17.66 25.24 -14.54
CA GLU A 375 -16.98 25.22 -13.24
C GLU A 375 -16.48 23.82 -12.88
N ALA A 376 -17.27 22.78 -13.15
CA ALA A 376 -16.85 21.39 -12.97
C ALA A 376 -15.70 21.02 -13.93
N LYS A 377 -15.79 21.40 -15.21
CA LYS A 377 -14.70 21.21 -16.19
C LYS A 377 -13.40 21.87 -15.73
N LYS A 378 -13.48 23.13 -15.27
CA LYS A 378 -12.32 23.87 -14.75
C LYS A 378 -11.70 23.17 -13.54
N LEU A 379 -12.52 22.74 -12.59
CA LEU A 379 -12.05 22.00 -11.42
C LEU A 379 -11.38 20.69 -11.86
N TYR A 380 -12.07 19.87 -12.64
CA TYR A 380 -11.61 18.53 -13.02
C TYR A 380 -10.30 18.57 -13.82
N ILE A 381 -10.06 19.57 -14.68
CA ILE A 381 -8.76 19.78 -15.33
C ILE A 381 -7.66 20.01 -14.29
N ARG A 382 -7.89 20.89 -13.30
CA ARG A 382 -6.91 21.12 -12.21
C ARG A 382 -6.60 19.84 -11.45
N GLN A 383 -7.61 19.01 -11.19
CA GLN A 383 -7.43 17.73 -10.48
C GLN A 383 -6.49 16.79 -11.25
N VAL A 384 -6.70 16.62 -12.55
CA VAL A 384 -5.90 15.70 -13.37
C VAL A 384 -4.52 16.24 -13.71
N GLU A 385 -4.35 17.56 -13.87
CA GLU A 385 -3.03 18.16 -14.08
C GLU A 385 -2.12 17.95 -12.87
N VAL A 386 -2.65 18.10 -11.65
CA VAL A 386 -1.92 17.82 -10.41
C VAL A 386 -1.58 16.33 -10.30
N PHE A 387 -2.52 15.43 -10.62
CA PHE A 387 -2.25 13.99 -10.66
C PHE A 387 -1.14 13.64 -11.67
N ALA A 388 -1.26 14.13 -12.90
CA ALA A 388 -0.29 13.86 -13.97
C ALA A 388 1.10 14.45 -13.66
N ALA A 389 1.16 15.59 -12.99
CA ALA A 389 2.40 16.17 -12.51
C ALA A 389 3.06 15.28 -11.45
N TYR A 390 2.28 14.67 -10.57
CA TYR A 390 2.78 13.76 -9.54
C TYR A 390 3.38 12.49 -10.16
N VAL A 391 2.70 11.91 -11.15
CA VAL A 391 3.21 10.77 -11.94
C VAL A 391 4.53 11.12 -12.64
N ALA A 392 4.58 12.22 -13.40
CA ALA A 392 5.77 12.60 -14.17
C ALA A 392 6.97 12.95 -13.28
N TYR A 393 6.71 13.64 -12.16
CA TYR A 393 7.70 13.95 -11.14
C TYR A 393 8.28 12.69 -10.50
N ASN A 394 7.42 11.73 -10.16
CA ASN A 394 7.85 10.46 -9.59
C ASN A 394 8.68 9.61 -10.57
N ASP A 395 8.28 9.54 -11.85
CA ASP A 395 9.09 8.86 -12.88
C ASP A 395 10.49 9.48 -13.03
N TYR A 396 10.59 10.80 -12.93
CA TYR A 396 11.88 11.50 -12.92
C TYR A 396 12.75 11.12 -11.71
N GLU A 397 12.18 11.08 -10.51
CA GLU A 397 12.90 10.75 -9.27
C GLU A 397 13.32 9.27 -9.22
N ILE A 398 12.47 8.36 -9.72
CA ILE A 398 12.85 6.95 -9.98
C ILE A 398 14.06 6.89 -10.95
N GLY A 399 14.08 7.77 -11.95
CA GLY A 399 15.17 7.89 -12.91
C GLY A 399 16.52 8.19 -12.26
N ARG A 400 16.54 8.98 -11.20
CA ARG A 400 17.75 9.31 -10.42
C ARG A 400 18.27 8.09 -9.64
N VAL A 401 17.39 7.28 -9.05
CA VAL A 401 17.78 6.04 -8.35
C VAL A 401 18.37 5.02 -9.32
N ILE A 402 17.76 4.86 -10.51
CA ILE A 402 18.32 4.01 -11.57
C ILE A 402 19.68 4.56 -12.02
N GLN A 403 19.81 5.88 -12.17
CA GLN A 403 21.08 6.51 -12.55
C GLN A 403 22.19 6.21 -11.54
N ALA A 404 21.88 6.17 -10.24
CA ALA A 404 22.87 5.80 -9.23
C ALA A 404 23.41 4.37 -9.41
N PHE A 405 22.61 3.41 -9.86
CA PHE A 405 23.14 2.09 -10.23
C PHE A 405 24.11 2.15 -11.42
N GLU A 406 23.85 3.02 -12.40
CA GLU A 406 24.73 3.24 -13.55
C GLU A 406 26.04 3.89 -13.13
N ASP A 407 25.97 4.96 -12.33
CA ASP A 407 27.13 5.71 -11.85
C ASP A 407 28.05 4.85 -10.95
N LEU A 408 27.47 3.91 -10.20
CA LEU A 408 28.19 2.90 -9.44
C LEU A 408 28.78 1.77 -10.31
N GLY A 409 28.56 1.78 -11.63
CA GLY A 409 29.00 0.74 -12.56
C GLY A 409 28.29 -0.61 -12.37
N LYS A 410 27.09 -0.60 -11.78
CA LYS A 410 26.34 -1.81 -11.40
C LYS A 410 25.17 -2.14 -12.32
N LEU A 411 24.63 -1.16 -13.06
CA LEU A 411 23.39 -1.31 -13.86
C LEU A 411 23.41 -2.50 -14.82
N ASP A 412 24.54 -2.79 -15.47
CA ASP A 412 24.68 -3.94 -16.39
C ASP A 412 24.31 -5.28 -15.74
N ASN A 413 24.60 -5.43 -14.43
CA ASN A 413 24.22 -6.59 -13.63
C ASN A 413 23.21 -6.25 -12.54
N THR A 414 22.27 -5.36 -12.84
CA THR A 414 21.09 -5.11 -12.01
C THR A 414 19.86 -5.59 -12.76
N ILE A 415 19.03 -6.40 -12.12
CA ILE A 415 17.65 -6.61 -12.58
C ILE A 415 16.79 -5.47 -12.06
N VAL A 416 16.23 -4.69 -12.98
CA VAL A 416 15.28 -3.62 -12.71
C VAL A 416 13.90 -4.14 -13.07
N ILE A 417 13.02 -4.28 -12.08
CA ILE A 417 11.59 -4.54 -12.29
C ILE A 417 10.88 -3.23 -11.96
N TYR A 418 10.24 -2.60 -12.94
CA TYR A 418 9.42 -1.41 -12.73
C TYR A 418 7.98 -1.73 -13.08
N GLN A 419 7.19 -1.98 -12.03
CA GLN A 419 5.75 -2.17 -12.10
C GLN A 419 5.04 -0.81 -11.96
N ASN A 420 4.16 -0.51 -12.90
CA ASN A 420 3.27 0.65 -12.83
C ASN A 420 1.97 0.24 -12.13
N GLY A 421 1.79 0.69 -10.89
CA GLY A 421 0.61 0.43 -10.07
C GLY A 421 0.71 -0.87 -9.30
N ASP A 422 0.38 -0.81 -8.01
CA ASP A 422 0.09 -1.98 -7.19
C ASP A 422 -1.39 -2.43 -7.31
N ASN A 423 -2.19 -1.62 -7.99
CA ASN A 423 -3.58 -1.83 -8.37
C ASN A 423 -3.97 -0.80 -9.46
N GLY A 424 -5.21 -0.85 -9.94
CA GLY A 424 -5.75 0.09 -10.94
C GLY A 424 -5.75 1.56 -10.49
N THR A 425 -6.13 2.47 -11.38
CA THR A 425 -6.21 3.89 -10.99
C THR A 425 -7.26 4.08 -9.89
N SER A 426 -6.98 4.79 -8.81
CA SER A 426 -7.99 4.98 -7.76
C SER A 426 -9.14 5.87 -8.20
N ALA A 427 -10.36 5.56 -7.74
CA ALA A 427 -11.58 6.34 -7.94
C ALA A 427 -12.23 6.74 -6.61
N GLU A 428 -11.46 6.78 -5.54
CA GLU A 428 -11.93 7.09 -4.17
C GLU A 428 -12.34 8.56 -4.01
N GLY A 429 -11.87 9.44 -4.89
CA GLY A 429 -12.41 10.80 -5.03
C GLY A 429 -13.87 10.87 -5.51
N GLY A 430 -14.45 9.77 -6.00
CA GLY A 430 -15.82 9.72 -6.49
C GLY A 430 -16.05 10.51 -7.79
N PRO A 431 -17.31 10.66 -8.22
CA PRO A 431 -17.63 11.30 -9.50
C PRO A 431 -17.14 12.74 -9.62
N GLU A 432 -17.02 13.47 -8.52
CA GLU A 432 -16.60 14.88 -8.49
C GLU A 432 -15.14 15.13 -8.09
N GLY A 433 -14.43 14.09 -7.63
CA GLY A 433 -13.17 14.28 -6.90
C GLY A 433 -13.40 14.89 -5.52
N THR A 434 -12.32 15.07 -4.76
CA THR A 434 -12.37 15.72 -3.45
C THR A 434 -11.07 16.47 -3.16
N PHE A 435 -11.17 17.61 -2.47
CA PHE A 435 -10.00 18.32 -1.94
C PHE A 435 -9.46 17.66 -0.65
N SER A 436 -10.22 16.75 -0.02
CA SER A 436 -9.86 16.02 1.19
C SER A 436 -10.37 14.59 1.13
N GLU A 437 -9.48 13.62 1.04
CA GLU A 437 -9.82 12.19 1.03
C GLU A 437 -10.39 11.73 2.38
N VAL A 438 -9.99 12.37 3.48
CA VAL A 438 -10.58 12.12 4.81
C VAL A 438 -12.06 12.40 4.84
N ALA A 439 -12.52 13.41 4.08
CA ALA A 439 -13.94 13.69 3.96
C ALA A 439 -14.69 12.48 3.36
N PHE A 440 -14.11 11.86 2.32
CA PHE A 440 -14.66 10.65 1.71
C PHE A 440 -14.75 9.50 2.71
N PHE A 441 -13.68 9.21 3.46
CA PHE A 441 -13.68 8.16 4.49
C PHE A 441 -14.60 8.43 5.68
N ASN A 442 -15.16 9.65 5.77
CA ASN A 442 -16.20 10.01 6.73
C ASN A 442 -17.59 10.16 6.10
N GLY A 443 -17.77 9.74 4.84
CA GLY A 443 -19.06 9.77 4.15
C GLY A 443 -19.49 11.16 3.67
N VAL A 444 -18.57 12.12 3.63
CA VAL A 444 -18.80 13.50 3.19
C VAL A 444 -18.24 13.68 1.78
N ARG A 445 -19.10 14.14 0.86
CA ARG A 445 -18.73 14.44 -0.53
C ARG A 445 -19.02 15.91 -0.81
N PRO A 446 -18.01 16.79 -0.74
CA PRO A 446 -18.18 18.20 -1.01
C PRO A 446 -18.61 18.43 -2.47
N PRO A 447 -19.68 19.21 -2.73
CA PRO A 447 -20.06 19.58 -4.09
C PRO A 447 -19.03 20.52 -4.74
N VAL A 448 -19.10 20.67 -6.06
CA VAL A 448 -18.13 21.44 -6.86
C VAL A 448 -17.91 22.87 -6.32
N ASP A 449 -18.96 23.59 -5.93
CA ASP A 449 -18.86 24.95 -5.41
C ASP A 449 -18.10 25.05 -4.07
N VAL A 450 -18.20 24.03 -3.23
CA VAL A 450 -17.39 23.92 -2.01
C VAL A 450 -15.94 23.58 -2.35
N GLN A 451 -15.72 22.65 -3.28
CA GLN A 451 -14.36 22.29 -3.71
C GLN A 451 -13.62 23.44 -4.39
N MET A 452 -14.33 24.30 -5.13
CA MET A 452 -13.75 25.47 -5.78
C MET A 452 -13.10 26.44 -4.80
N LYS A 453 -13.55 26.48 -3.54
CA LYS A 453 -12.87 27.27 -2.50
C LYS A 453 -11.41 26.87 -2.33
N TYR A 454 -11.09 25.61 -2.58
CA TYR A 454 -9.75 25.04 -2.48
C TYR A 454 -9.00 25.00 -3.82
N TYR A 455 -9.50 25.63 -4.89
CA TYR A 455 -8.93 25.49 -6.23
C TYR A 455 -7.42 25.75 -6.29
N ASP A 456 -6.94 26.81 -5.62
CA ASP A 456 -5.52 27.16 -5.57
C ASP A 456 -4.71 26.25 -4.63
N ALA A 457 -5.37 25.50 -3.73
CA ALA A 457 -4.73 24.58 -2.78
C ALA A 457 -4.43 23.20 -3.37
N TRP A 458 -5.07 22.80 -4.48
CA TRP A 458 -4.83 21.50 -5.12
C TRP A 458 -3.35 21.32 -5.47
N GLY A 459 -2.74 20.23 -4.97
CA GLY A 459 -1.32 19.94 -5.13
C GLY A 459 -0.41 20.43 -3.99
N THR A 460 -0.92 21.29 -3.11
CA THR A 460 -0.16 21.91 -2.02
C THR A 460 -0.46 21.25 -0.68
N GLU A 461 0.28 21.63 0.37
CA GLU A 461 0.06 21.14 1.75
C GLU A 461 -1.31 21.48 2.38
N PHE A 462 -2.13 22.29 1.72
CA PHE A 462 -3.46 22.69 2.19
C PHE A 462 -4.61 21.83 1.65
N ALA A 463 -4.32 20.87 0.77
CA ALA A 463 -5.28 19.89 0.29
C ALA A 463 -4.82 18.48 0.63
N TYR A 464 -5.77 17.55 0.74
CA TYR A 464 -5.50 16.12 0.80
C TYR A 464 -6.25 15.46 -0.37
N ASN A 465 -5.90 15.90 -1.58
CA ASN A 465 -6.81 15.82 -2.72
C ASN A 465 -6.75 14.52 -3.52
N HIS A 466 -7.89 14.15 -4.09
CA HIS A 466 -8.06 13.02 -5.01
C HIS A 466 -8.92 13.44 -6.22
N MET A 467 -8.52 13.05 -7.43
CA MET A 467 -9.23 13.41 -8.68
C MET A 467 -10.58 12.69 -8.86
N SER A 468 -11.38 13.18 -9.82
CA SER A 468 -12.66 12.57 -10.18
C SER A 468 -12.52 11.23 -10.90
N ALA A 469 -13.49 10.34 -10.68
CA ALA A 469 -13.53 8.99 -11.22
C ALA A 469 -13.59 8.91 -12.76
N GLY A 470 -14.04 9.99 -13.43
CA GLY A 470 -14.00 10.09 -14.89
C GLY A 470 -12.58 10.03 -15.45
N TRP A 471 -11.62 10.67 -14.77
CA TRP A 471 -10.20 10.59 -15.12
C TRP A 471 -9.63 9.21 -14.84
N SER A 472 -9.96 8.60 -13.70
CA SER A 472 -9.53 7.25 -13.36
C SER A 472 -9.95 6.23 -14.43
N TRP A 473 -11.21 6.30 -14.88
CA TRP A 473 -11.71 5.44 -15.95
C TRP A 473 -10.95 5.63 -17.27
N ALA A 474 -10.57 6.87 -17.60
CA ALA A 474 -9.75 7.15 -18.77
C ALA A 474 -8.33 6.58 -18.62
N PHE A 475 -7.74 6.63 -17.43
CA PHE A 475 -6.40 6.10 -17.15
C PHE A 475 -6.34 4.59 -17.00
N ASP A 476 -7.46 3.88 -16.84
CA ASP A 476 -7.53 2.42 -16.89
C ASP A 476 -7.80 1.86 -18.30
N THR A 477 -7.82 2.73 -19.33
CA THR A 477 -7.96 2.33 -20.73
C THR A 477 -6.92 1.25 -21.11
N PRO A 478 -7.32 0.16 -21.79
CA PRO A 478 -8.59 -0.05 -22.49
C PRO A 478 -9.67 -0.78 -21.67
N PHE A 479 -9.45 -0.94 -20.37
CA PHE A 479 -10.35 -1.68 -19.48
C PHE A 479 -11.49 -0.79 -18.98
N ASP A 480 -12.44 -1.43 -18.31
CA ASP A 480 -13.42 -0.77 -17.47
C ASP A 480 -13.11 -0.99 -15.98
N TRP A 481 -13.71 -0.14 -15.15
CA TRP A 481 -13.48 -0.09 -13.71
C TRP A 481 -12.03 0.22 -13.34
N PHE A 482 -11.77 0.24 -12.03
CA PHE A 482 -10.58 0.80 -11.36
C PHE A 482 -10.25 -0.04 -10.11
N LYS A 483 -9.29 0.44 -9.30
CA LYS A 483 -8.98 0.00 -7.91
C LYS A 483 -10.20 -0.50 -7.12
N GLN A 484 -9.96 -1.43 -6.20
CA GLN A 484 -10.92 -2.22 -5.41
C GLN A 484 -11.63 -3.34 -6.18
N ASN A 485 -11.86 -3.21 -7.50
CA ASN A 485 -12.65 -4.21 -8.25
C ASN A 485 -11.81 -5.42 -8.66
N ALA A 486 -11.77 -6.46 -7.82
CA ALA A 486 -11.05 -7.71 -8.10
C ALA A 486 -11.58 -8.48 -9.32
N SER A 487 -12.80 -8.20 -9.77
CA SER A 487 -13.44 -8.92 -10.87
C SER A 487 -13.26 -8.28 -12.24
N ARG A 488 -12.56 -7.13 -12.33
CA ARG A 488 -12.39 -6.35 -13.57
C ARG A 488 -10.92 -6.03 -13.84
N LEU A 489 -10.53 -6.08 -15.12
CA LEU A 489 -9.14 -5.84 -15.53
C LEU A 489 -8.65 -4.42 -15.22
N GLY A 490 -9.51 -3.40 -15.18
CA GLY A 490 -9.08 -2.06 -14.78
C GLY A 490 -8.63 -1.99 -13.31
N GLY A 491 -9.09 -2.91 -12.46
CA GLY A 491 -8.64 -3.02 -11.07
C GLY A 491 -7.40 -3.89 -10.87
N THR A 492 -7.14 -4.86 -11.76
CA THR A 492 -6.16 -5.94 -11.52
C THR A 492 -5.07 -6.09 -12.58
N ASN A 493 -5.24 -5.55 -13.80
CA ASN A 493 -4.24 -5.67 -14.86
C ASN A 493 -3.45 -4.36 -15.02
N GLN A 494 -2.18 -4.44 -14.65
CA GLN A 494 -1.19 -3.39 -14.74
C GLN A 494 -0.20 -3.64 -15.88
N ASN A 495 0.77 -2.74 -16.00
CA ASN A 495 1.88 -2.90 -16.91
C ASN A 495 3.21 -2.86 -16.13
N MET A 496 4.23 -3.49 -16.71
CA MET A 496 5.53 -3.63 -16.08
C MET A 496 6.62 -3.62 -17.14
N VAL A 497 7.77 -3.05 -16.82
CA VAL A 497 9.00 -3.20 -17.60
C VAL A 497 10.07 -3.90 -16.80
N VAL A 498 10.85 -4.77 -17.46
CA VAL A 498 11.95 -5.50 -16.84
C VAL A 498 13.21 -5.32 -17.67
N SER A 499 14.29 -4.81 -17.07
CA SER A 499 15.60 -4.73 -17.72
C SER A 499 16.66 -5.44 -16.89
N TRP A 500 17.55 -6.14 -17.58
CA TRP A 500 18.75 -6.74 -16.99
C TRP A 500 19.76 -6.92 -18.13
N PRO A 501 20.61 -5.93 -18.43
CA PRO A 501 21.43 -5.91 -19.65
C PRO A 501 22.33 -7.15 -19.83
N ARG A 502 22.76 -7.79 -18.73
CA ARG A 502 23.52 -9.03 -18.77
C ARG A 502 22.67 -10.26 -19.16
N GLY A 503 21.42 -10.34 -18.68
CA GLY A 503 20.55 -11.51 -18.84
C GLY A 503 19.48 -11.40 -19.93
N ILE A 504 19.10 -10.19 -20.33
CA ILE A 504 18.08 -9.91 -21.37
C ILE A 504 18.78 -9.35 -22.60
N ARG A 505 18.56 -9.98 -23.75
CA ARG A 505 19.10 -9.56 -25.06
C ARG A 505 18.04 -9.03 -26.02
N ASP A 506 16.78 -9.39 -25.81
CA ASP A 506 15.64 -8.95 -26.61
C ASP A 506 15.13 -7.58 -26.17
N THR A 507 15.96 -6.55 -26.32
CA THR A 507 15.67 -5.19 -25.85
C THR A 507 14.54 -4.55 -26.65
N GLY A 508 13.55 -3.96 -25.97
CA GLY A 508 12.34 -3.39 -26.57
C GLY A 508 11.21 -4.40 -26.81
N GLY A 509 11.43 -5.69 -26.49
CA GLY A 509 10.46 -6.78 -26.71
C GLY A 509 9.18 -6.64 -25.88
N LEU A 510 8.07 -7.14 -26.42
CA LEU A 510 6.78 -7.26 -25.72
C LEU A 510 6.57 -8.71 -25.23
N ARG A 511 6.01 -8.85 -24.04
CA ARG A 511 5.61 -10.10 -23.39
C ARG A 511 4.14 -10.02 -23.02
N GLU A 512 3.39 -11.04 -23.43
CA GLU A 512 1.93 -11.12 -23.30
C GLU A 512 1.50 -12.30 -22.42
N GLN A 513 2.46 -13.01 -21.83
CA GLN A 513 2.20 -14.07 -20.87
C GLN A 513 1.47 -13.49 -19.65
N PHE A 514 0.54 -14.27 -19.11
CA PHE A 514 -0.09 -13.97 -17.82
C PHE A 514 0.98 -14.08 -16.74
N VAL A 515 1.26 -12.97 -16.07
CA VAL A 515 2.17 -12.87 -14.92
C VAL A 515 1.37 -12.25 -13.78
N HIS A 516 1.46 -12.80 -12.57
CA HIS A 516 0.88 -12.18 -11.37
C HIS A 516 2.00 -11.71 -10.43
N VAL A 517 1.72 -10.76 -9.53
CA VAL A 517 2.71 -10.24 -8.56
C VAL A 517 3.39 -11.31 -7.71
N ILE A 518 2.74 -12.46 -7.49
CA ILE A 518 3.34 -13.60 -6.78
C ILE A 518 4.46 -14.29 -7.56
N ASP A 519 4.58 -14.03 -8.85
CA ASP A 519 5.61 -14.58 -9.73
C ASP A 519 6.95 -13.82 -9.64
N ILE A 520 6.97 -12.66 -8.99
CA ILE A 520 8.18 -11.82 -8.85
C ILE A 520 9.24 -12.53 -8.01
N VAL A 521 8.89 -12.99 -6.81
CA VAL A 521 9.82 -13.69 -5.90
C VAL A 521 10.48 -14.91 -6.57
N PRO A 522 9.75 -15.89 -7.14
CA PRO A 522 10.41 -17.03 -7.78
C PRO A 522 11.27 -16.62 -8.98
N THR A 523 10.91 -15.54 -9.69
CA THR A 523 11.75 -14.98 -10.78
C THR A 523 13.06 -14.42 -10.26
N LEU A 524 13.04 -13.64 -9.17
CA LEU A 524 14.24 -13.10 -8.55
C LEU A 524 15.14 -14.21 -7.97
N LEU A 525 14.54 -15.24 -7.37
CA LEU A 525 15.27 -16.40 -6.87
C LEU A 525 15.94 -17.18 -8.02
N GLU A 526 15.26 -17.39 -9.15
CA GLU A 526 15.84 -17.99 -10.35
C GLU A 526 16.98 -17.13 -10.92
N ALA A 527 16.79 -15.82 -11.04
CA ALA A 527 17.78 -14.90 -11.59
C ALA A 527 19.05 -14.78 -10.71
N THR A 528 18.92 -14.92 -9.39
CA THR A 528 20.03 -14.88 -8.44
C THR A 528 20.69 -16.22 -8.20
N GLY A 529 20.07 -17.33 -8.60
CA GLY A 529 20.51 -18.68 -8.27
C GLY A 529 20.32 -19.05 -6.79
N ILE A 530 19.50 -18.30 -6.06
CA ILE A 530 19.19 -18.54 -4.64
C ILE A 530 17.95 -19.44 -4.55
N SER A 531 18.01 -20.45 -3.69
CA SER A 531 16.87 -21.35 -3.45
C SER A 531 15.87 -20.75 -2.48
N ALA A 532 14.58 -21.02 -2.69
CA ALA A 532 13.55 -20.77 -1.67
C ALA A 532 13.83 -21.64 -0.41
N PRO A 533 13.72 -21.08 0.81
CA PRO A 533 14.01 -21.83 2.02
C PRO A 533 12.94 -22.87 2.31
N GLU A 534 13.36 -24.03 2.84
CA GLU A 534 12.48 -25.04 3.41
C GLU A 534 12.19 -24.73 4.90
N PHE A 535 13.16 -24.12 5.59
CA PHE A 535 13.05 -23.72 6.99
C PHE A 535 13.63 -22.31 7.23
N VAL A 536 12.95 -21.53 8.07
CA VAL A 536 13.48 -20.27 8.61
C VAL A 536 13.30 -20.29 10.13
N ASP A 537 14.38 -20.05 10.87
CA ASP A 537 14.41 -20.08 12.35
C ASP A 537 13.82 -21.38 12.94
N GLY A 538 14.03 -22.50 12.24
CA GLY A 538 13.50 -23.82 12.58
C GLY A 538 12.03 -24.06 12.20
N ILE A 539 11.35 -23.06 11.62
CA ILE A 539 9.96 -23.11 11.19
C ILE A 539 9.89 -23.52 9.73
N LYS A 540 9.15 -24.59 9.45
CA LYS A 540 8.91 -25.05 8.07
C LYS A 540 8.14 -23.98 7.30
N GLN A 541 8.66 -23.61 6.14
CA GLN A 541 8.03 -22.59 5.29
C GLN A 541 6.96 -23.20 4.40
N LYS A 542 5.90 -22.43 4.14
CA LYS A 542 4.93 -22.75 3.08
C LYS A 542 5.62 -22.65 1.71
N PRO A 543 5.22 -23.44 0.70
CA PRO A 543 5.75 -23.28 -0.65
C PRO A 543 5.51 -21.86 -1.19
N ILE A 544 6.39 -21.41 -2.09
CA ILE A 544 6.09 -20.28 -2.97
C ILE A 544 4.95 -20.71 -3.90
N GLU A 545 3.94 -19.85 -4.07
CA GLU A 545 2.72 -20.18 -4.82
C GLU A 545 2.78 -19.64 -6.26
N GLY A 546 3.61 -18.63 -6.50
CA GLY A 546 3.90 -18.12 -7.84
C GLY A 546 4.85 -19.01 -8.65
N THR A 547 4.96 -18.70 -9.93
CA THR A 547 5.83 -19.38 -10.89
C THR A 547 6.73 -18.38 -11.60
N SER A 548 8.03 -18.66 -11.65
CA SER A 548 8.99 -17.77 -12.31
C SER A 548 8.66 -17.52 -13.79
N PHE A 549 8.73 -16.24 -14.19
CA PHE A 549 8.62 -15.78 -15.57
C PHE A 549 9.97 -15.51 -16.24
N ALA A 550 11.11 -15.83 -15.60
CA ALA A 550 12.45 -15.62 -16.16
C ALA A 550 12.66 -16.30 -17.52
N TYR A 551 11.94 -17.39 -17.79
CA TYR A 551 11.97 -18.06 -19.10
C TYR A 551 11.60 -17.12 -20.26
N THR A 552 10.79 -16.08 -20.01
CA THR A 552 10.39 -15.08 -21.01
C THR A 552 11.52 -14.12 -21.39
N PHE A 553 12.64 -14.10 -20.65
CA PHE A 553 13.77 -13.21 -20.92
C PHE A 553 14.49 -13.53 -22.24
N GLU A 554 14.43 -14.78 -22.69
CA GLU A 554 14.98 -15.20 -23.97
C GLU A 554 14.01 -14.89 -25.13
N GLU A 555 14.53 -14.29 -26.21
CA GLU A 555 13.74 -13.92 -27.42
C GLU A 555 12.94 -15.12 -27.98
N LYS A 556 13.55 -16.30 -28.03
CA LYS A 556 12.89 -17.53 -28.53
C LYS A 556 11.63 -17.92 -27.75
N ASN A 557 11.50 -17.42 -26.51
CA ASN A 557 10.35 -17.66 -25.64
C ASN A 557 9.38 -16.46 -25.58
N ALA A 558 9.56 -15.43 -26.41
CA ALA A 558 8.69 -14.24 -26.42
C ALA A 558 7.21 -14.58 -26.61
N LYS A 559 6.90 -15.66 -27.34
CA LYS A 559 5.55 -16.20 -27.56
C LYS A 559 5.33 -17.58 -26.92
N ALA A 560 6.17 -17.97 -25.96
CA ALA A 560 5.93 -19.19 -25.20
C ALA A 560 4.66 -19.04 -24.34
N GLU A 561 4.00 -20.16 -24.04
CA GLU A 561 2.82 -20.16 -23.18
C GLU A 561 3.12 -19.63 -21.77
N SER A 562 2.11 -19.04 -21.14
CA SER A 562 2.13 -18.69 -19.71
C SER A 562 2.36 -19.94 -18.86
N ARG A 563 3.35 -19.91 -17.95
CA ARG A 563 3.52 -20.96 -16.93
C ARG A 563 2.55 -20.79 -15.76
N HIS A 564 2.11 -19.57 -15.50
CA HIS A 564 1.06 -19.29 -14.53
C HIS A 564 -0.31 -19.57 -15.16
N LYS A 565 -0.96 -20.64 -14.71
CA LYS A 565 -2.15 -21.20 -15.36
C LYS A 565 -3.46 -20.84 -14.67
N THR A 566 -3.44 -20.65 -13.36
CA THR A 566 -4.63 -20.39 -12.54
C THR A 566 -4.33 -19.32 -11.50
N GLN A 567 -5.18 -18.30 -11.41
CA GLN A 567 -5.09 -17.25 -10.39
C GLN A 567 -6.51 -16.84 -9.98
N TYR A 568 -6.79 -16.83 -8.68
CA TYR A 568 -8.01 -16.23 -8.16
C TYR A 568 -7.78 -14.75 -7.83
N PHE A 569 -8.86 -13.98 -7.82
CA PHE A 569 -8.90 -12.61 -7.33
C PHE A 569 -10.09 -12.47 -6.39
N GLU A 570 -9.89 -11.84 -5.24
CA GLU A 570 -10.98 -11.51 -4.31
C GLU A 570 -10.68 -10.19 -3.62
N MET A 571 -11.70 -9.34 -3.55
CA MET A 571 -11.67 -8.12 -2.75
C MET A 571 -13.09 -7.73 -2.39
N MET A 572 -13.34 -7.53 -1.08
CA MET A 572 -14.61 -7.02 -0.57
C MET A 572 -15.84 -7.79 -1.13
N GLY A 573 -15.73 -9.12 -1.21
CA GLY A 573 -16.80 -10.01 -1.67
C GLY A 573 -17.03 -10.02 -3.19
N GLN A 574 -16.27 -9.25 -3.97
CA GLN A 574 -16.18 -9.39 -5.42
C GLN A 574 -15.03 -10.33 -5.74
N TRP A 575 -15.22 -11.20 -6.72
CA TRP A 575 -14.20 -12.21 -7.02
C TRP A 575 -14.18 -12.62 -8.48
N ALA A 576 -13.03 -13.16 -8.88
CA ALA A 576 -12.81 -13.75 -10.19
C ALA A 576 -11.83 -14.93 -10.12
N LEU A 577 -11.84 -15.74 -11.17
CA LEU A 577 -10.87 -16.80 -11.40
C LEU A 577 -10.39 -16.72 -12.85
N TYR A 578 -9.10 -16.55 -13.04
CA TYR A 578 -8.41 -16.79 -14.29
C TYR A 578 -7.97 -18.26 -14.37
N HIS A 579 -8.21 -18.91 -15.51
CA HIS A 579 -7.69 -20.23 -15.82
C HIS A 579 -7.49 -20.40 -17.34
N ASP A 580 -6.23 -20.55 -17.78
CA ASP A 580 -5.84 -20.83 -19.19
C ASP A 580 -6.60 -19.96 -20.21
N GLY A 581 -6.43 -18.64 -20.12
CA GLY A 581 -7.05 -17.66 -21.04
C GLY A 581 -8.49 -17.28 -20.68
N TRP A 582 -9.22 -18.09 -19.90
CA TRP A 582 -10.56 -17.77 -19.45
C TRP A 582 -10.53 -16.98 -18.14
N ILE A 583 -11.43 -16.01 -17.98
CA ILE A 583 -11.71 -15.38 -16.68
C ILE A 583 -13.20 -15.41 -16.39
N MET A 584 -13.56 -15.99 -15.25
CA MET A 584 -14.91 -15.92 -14.70
C MET A 584 -14.92 -14.87 -13.60
N SER A 585 -15.94 -14.02 -13.58
CA SER A 585 -15.98 -12.83 -12.73
C SER A 585 -17.38 -12.63 -12.14
N THR A 586 -17.48 -12.12 -10.92
CA THR A 586 -18.73 -11.52 -10.43
C THR A 586 -18.95 -10.17 -11.10
N LYS A 587 -20.20 -9.89 -11.51
CA LYS A 587 -20.58 -8.54 -11.97
C LYS A 587 -20.34 -7.52 -10.86
N VAL A 588 -19.77 -6.37 -11.21
CA VAL A 588 -19.60 -5.28 -10.25
C VAL A 588 -20.96 -4.78 -9.77
N ASN A 589 -21.14 -4.76 -8.44
CA ASN A 589 -22.39 -4.39 -7.77
C ASN A 589 -22.21 -3.26 -6.75
N ARG A 590 -20.99 -2.70 -6.65
CA ARG A 590 -20.64 -1.57 -5.79
C ARG A 590 -19.50 -0.79 -6.44
N ALA A 591 -19.69 0.51 -6.63
CA ALA A 591 -18.58 1.41 -6.98
C ALA A 591 -17.74 1.77 -5.72
N PRO A 592 -16.43 2.04 -5.83
CA PRO A 592 -15.55 2.41 -4.72
C PRO A 592 -16.08 3.55 -3.86
N TRP A 593 -16.70 4.55 -4.49
CA TRP A 593 -17.31 5.69 -3.79
C TRP A 593 -18.61 5.37 -3.03
N GLN A 594 -19.05 4.10 -3.03
CA GLN A 594 -20.21 3.60 -2.30
C GLN A 594 -19.80 2.81 -1.03
N ALA A 595 -18.76 3.26 -0.32
CA ALA A 595 -18.16 2.56 0.83
C ALA A 595 -19.12 2.33 2.02
N PHE A 596 -20.20 3.11 2.15
CA PHE A 596 -21.13 3.05 3.29
C PHE A 596 -22.49 2.43 2.96
N GLN A 597 -22.60 1.72 1.83
CA GLN A 597 -23.83 1.00 1.47
C GLN A 597 -23.95 -0.35 2.21
N ALA A 598 -25.17 -0.89 2.26
CA ALA A 598 -25.43 -2.18 2.86
C ALA A 598 -24.74 -3.32 2.08
N ALA A 599 -23.83 -4.03 2.75
CA ALA A 599 -23.03 -5.12 2.18
C ALA A 599 -23.89 -6.26 1.63
N ASN A 600 -23.34 -7.03 0.69
CA ASN A 600 -23.91 -8.31 0.30
C ASN A 600 -23.70 -9.33 1.42
N THR A 601 -24.77 -9.90 1.97
CA THR A 601 -24.72 -10.86 3.07
C THR A 601 -24.38 -12.28 2.62
N ASP A 602 -24.50 -12.58 1.32
CA ASP A 602 -24.04 -13.84 0.72
C ASP A 602 -23.21 -13.55 -0.55
N PRO A 603 -21.98 -13.02 -0.38
CA PRO A 603 -21.12 -12.66 -1.51
C PRO A 603 -20.65 -13.86 -2.34
N LEU A 604 -20.88 -15.10 -1.87
CA LEU A 604 -20.53 -16.30 -2.62
C LEU A 604 -21.63 -16.72 -3.60
N ASN A 605 -22.90 -16.68 -3.16
CA ASN A 605 -24.01 -17.20 -3.97
C ASN A 605 -24.88 -16.12 -4.58
N ASN A 606 -25.05 -14.97 -3.92
CA ASN A 606 -25.87 -13.88 -4.42
C ASN A 606 -25.06 -13.00 -5.38
N GLN A 607 -24.70 -13.58 -6.53
CA GLN A 607 -23.86 -12.96 -7.54
C GLN A 607 -24.38 -13.24 -8.95
N VAL A 608 -24.16 -12.28 -9.85
CA VAL A 608 -24.29 -12.50 -11.29
C VAL A 608 -22.93 -12.85 -11.84
N PHE A 609 -22.79 -14.02 -12.47
CA PHE A 609 -21.54 -14.45 -13.08
C PHE A 609 -21.43 -13.99 -14.52
N GLN A 610 -20.22 -13.54 -14.85
CA GLN A 610 -19.78 -13.18 -16.19
C GLN A 610 -18.59 -14.06 -16.56
N LEU A 611 -18.42 -14.33 -17.85
CA LEU A 611 -17.33 -15.17 -18.34
C LEU A 611 -16.73 -14.55 -19.60
N TYR A 612 -15.41 -14.56 -19.69
CA TYR A 612 -14.68 -13.98 -20.81
C TYR A 612 -13.57 -14.93 -21.24
N ASN A 613 -13.37 -15.08 -22.55
CA ASN A 613 -12.15 -15.62 -23.13
C ASN A 613 -11.23 -14.43 -23.45
N LEU A 614 -10.14 -14.26 -22.70
CA LEU A 614 -9.25 -13.10 -22.86
C LEU A 614 -8.36 -13.18 -24.11
N GLU A 615 -8.35 -14.30 -24.83
CA GLU A 615 -7.71 -14.38 -26.15
C GLU A 615 -8.58 -13.71 -27.24
N GLU A 616 -9.90 -13.73 -27.07
CA GLU A 616 -10.87 -13.12 -27.99
C GLU A 616 -11.34 -11.74 -27.51
N SER A 617 -11.45 -11.56 -26.20
CA SER A 617 -11.92 -10.34 -25.53
C SER A 617 -10.83 -9.83 -24.57
N TRP A 618 -9.74 -9.31 -25.15
CA TRP A 618 -8.53 -8.90 -24.41
C TRP A 618 -8.78 -7.94 -23.24
N ASN A 619 -9.73 -7.02 -23.42
CA ASN A 619 -10.14 -6.01 -22.43
C ASN A 619 -11.38 -6.41 -21.60
N GLN A 620 -11.80 -7.68 -21.63
CA GLN A 620 -12.94 -8.19 -20.85
C GLN A 620 -14.29 -7.50 -21.19
N ALA A 621 -14.51 -7.17 -22.47
CA ALA A 621 -15.72 -6.49 -22.94
C ALA A 621 -16.90 -7.42 -23.24
N GLU A 622 -16.68 -8.60 -23.86
CA GLU A 622 -17.77 -9.48 -24.29
C GLU A 622 -18.05 -10.60 -23.26
N ASP A 623 -19.16 -10.47 -22.52
CA ASP A 623 -19.62 -11.52 -21.61
C ASP A 623 -20.27 -12.68 -22.37
N VAL A 624 -19.67 -13.86 -22.26
CA VAL A 624 -20.11 -15.10 -22.90
C VAL A 624 -20.67 -16.13 -21.90
N ALA A 625 -20.95 -15.76 -20.65
CA ALA A 625 -21.44 -16.69 -19.62
C ALA A 625 -22.69 -17.47 -20.05
N ALA A 626 -23.66 -16.78 -20.68
CA ALA A 626 -24.88 -17.41 -21.18
C ALA A 626 -24.63 -18.43 -22.31
N LYS A 627 -23.54 -18.29 -23.06
CA LYS A 627 -23.13 -19.21 -24.13
C LYS A 627 -22.43 -20.46 -23.57
N TYR A 628 -21.76 -20.35 -22.42
CA TYR A 628 -20.94 -21.42 -21.82
C TYR A 628 -21.28 -21.71 -20.34
N PRO A 629 -22.53 -22.07 -20.00
CA PRO A 629 -22.94 -22.26 -18.60
C PRO A 629 -22.19 -23.37 -17.86
N GLU A 630 -21.79 -24.44 -18.56
CA GLU A 630 -20.98 -25.51 -17.94
C GLU A 630 -19.57 -25.03 -17.59
N LYS A 631 -18.97 -24.13 -18.39
CA LYS A 631 -17.66 -23.53 -18.10
C LYS A 631 -17.72 -22.61 -16.89
N VAL A 632 -18.82 -21.84 -16.75
CA VAL A 632 -19.09 -21.04 -15.54
C VAL A 632 -19.15 -21.94 -14.30
N LYS A 633 -19.85 -23.07 -14.39
CA LYS A 633 -19.94 -24.03 -13.27
C LYS A 633 -18.57 -24.61 -12.91
N GLU A 634 -17.81 -25.07 -13.91
CA GLU A 634 -16.45 -25.58 -13.76
C GLU A 634 -15.53 -24.57 -13.06
N MET A 635 -15.49 -23.33 -13.56
CA MET A 635 -14.63 -22.28 -13.00
C MET A 635 -15.07 -21.84 -11.60
N ARG A 636 -16.36 -21.90 -11.29
CA ARG A 636 -16.85 -21.67 -9.93
C ARG A 636 -16.41 -22.76 -8.96
N GLU A 637 -16.42 -24.02 -9.39
CA GLU A 637 -15.90 -25.13 -8.58
C GLU A 637 -14.39 -24.96 -8.33
N MET A 638 -13.61 -24.62 -9.37
CA MET A 638 -12.18 -24.31 -9.23
C MET A 638 -11.92 -23.13 -8.29
N PHE A 639 -12.72 -22.05 -8.38
CA PHE A 639 -12.58 -20.93 -7.46
C PHE A 639 -12.78 -21.37 -6.01
N LEU A 640 -13.79 -22.21 -5.74
CA LEU A 640 -14.04 -22.72 -4.39
C LEU A 640 -12.90 -23.60 -3.86
N GLU A 641 -12.20 -24.32 -4.73
CA GLU A 641 -11.02 -25.09 -4.36
C GLU A 641 -9.84 -24.18 -4.00
N GLU A 642 -9.52 -23.21 -4.85
CA GLU A 642 -8.46 -22.23 -4.61
C GLU A 642 -8.76 -21.36 -3.37
N ALA A 643 -10.02 -20.94 -3.20
CA ALA A 643 -10.49 -20.16 -2.06
C ALA A 643 -10.29 -20.89 -0.72
N LYS A 644 -10.54 -22.21 -0.69
CA LYS A 644 -10.28 -23.04 0.50
C LYS A 644 -8.79 -23.25 0.73
N LYS A 645 -8.03 -23.48 -0.36
CA LYS A 645 -6.59 -23.73 -0.32
C LYS A 645 -5.81 -22.53 0.22
N TYR A 646 -6.20 -21.32 -0.18
CA TYR A 646 -5.47 -20.09 0.12
C TYR A 646 -6.18 -19.16 1.12
N GLN A 647 -7.07 -19.71 1.96
CA GLN A 647 -7.69 -18.98 3.08
C GLN A 647 -8.51 -17.74 2.68
N VAL A 648 -9.19 -17.79 1.54
CA VAL A 648 -10.07 -16.71 1.05
C VAL A 648 -11.40 -16.68 1.80
N LEU A 649 -11.80 -17.79 2.43
CA LEU A 649 -13.06 -17.88 3.18
C LEU A 649 -12.87 -17.49 4.65
N PRO A 650 -13.81 -16.76 5.27
CA PRO A 650 -15.10 -16.33 4.70
C PRO A 650 -14.99 -15.09 3.81
N LEU A 651 -15.73 -15.09 2.70
CA LEU A 651 -15.93 -13.88 1.89
C LEU A 651 -16.71 -12.84 2.68
N ASN A 652 -16.28 -11.57 2.63
CA ASN A 652 -16.92 -10.50 3.36
C ASN A 652 -16.99 -9.22 2.51
N ALA A 653 -18.21 -8.79 2.17
CA ALA A 653 -18.47 -7.62 1.33
C ALA A 653 -18.63 -6.28 2.08
N SER A 654 -18.37 -6.25 3.39
CA SER A 654 -18.39 -5.00 4.15
C SER A 654 -17.15 -4.14 3.89
N VAL A 655 -17.35 -2.82 3.80
CA VAL A 655 -16.30 -1.83 3.52
C VAL A 655 -16.22 -0.81 4.67
N GLY A 656 -17.11 0.19 4.73
CA GLY A 656 -17.08 1.21 5.77
C GLY A 656 -17.23 0.66 7.19
N ALA A 657 -18.08 -0.35 7.39
CA ALA A 657 -18.22 -1.03 8.68
C ALA A 657 -16.93 -1.76 9.10
N ARG A 658 -16.17 -2.28 8.13
CA ARG A 658 -14.90 -2.97 8.37
C ARG A 658 -13.81 -1.99 8.78
N VAL A 659 -13.76 -0.79 8.19
CA VAL A 659 -12.82 0.29 8.58
C VAL A 659 -13.00 0.67 10.05
N ALA A 660 -14.24 0.81 10.50
CA ALA A 660 -14.56 1.23 11.86
C ALA A 660 -14.63 0.09 12.89
N ALA A 661 -14.47 -1.16 12.45
CA ALA A 661 -14.52 -2.32 13.34
C ALA A 661 -13.35 -2.29 14.33
N PRO A 662 -13.57 -2.64 15.61
CA PRO A 662 -12.48 -2.75 16.58
C PRO A 662 -11.42 -3.75 16.15
N ARG A 663 -10.15 -3.37 16.30
CA ARG A 663 -8.96 -4.21 16.09
C ARG A 663 -8.21 -4.35 17.41
N PRO A 664 -7.21 -5.25 17.49
CA PRO A 664 -6.23 -5.18 18.57
C PRO A 664 -5.71 -3.75 18.70
N SER A 665 -5.45 -3.32 19.93
CA SER A 665 -4.89 -2.00 20.21
C SER A 665 -4.26 -2.04 21.59
N LEU A 666 -3.15 -1.32 21.76
CA LEU A 666 -2.49 -1.17 23.06
C LEU A 666 -3.36 -0.48 24.12
N THR A 667 -4.40 0.25 23.68
CA THR A 667 -5.35 0.96 24.56
C THR A 667 -6.71 0.28 24.67
N ALA A 668 -6.89 -0.89 24.05
CA ALA A 668 -8.16 -1.59 24.04
C ALA A 668 -8.67 -1.90 25.45
N GLY A 669 -9.95 -1.60 25.69
CA GLY A 669 -10.60 -1.83 26.99
C GLY A 669 -10.27 -0.82 28.09
N LEU A 670 -9.34 0.12 27.86
CA LEU A 670 -9.05 1.18 28.82
C LEU A 670 -10.15 2.25 28.81
N THR A 671 -10.57 2.65 30.01
CA THR A 671 -11.51 3.76 30.25
C THR A 671 -10.83 4.95 30.92
N GLU A 672 -9.61 4.78 31.42
CA GLU A 672 -8.78 5.86 31.97
C GLU A 672 -7.35 5.65 31.49
N LEU A 673 -6.74 6.69 30.93
CA LEU A 673 -5.34 6.72 30.53
C LEU A 673 -4.65 7.90 31.20
N VAL A 674 -3.44 7.67 31.70
CA VAL A 674 -2.66 8.67 32.43
C VAL A 674 -1.28 8.81 31.80
N TYR A 675 -0.95 10.04 31.42
CA TYR A 675 0.35 10.43 30.89
C TYR A 675 1.00 11.43 31.82
N THR A 676 2.28 11.23 32.14
CA THR A 676 3.02 12.11 33.08
C THR A 676 4.26 12.74 32.44
N ARG A 677 4.45 12.49 31.14
CA ARG A 677 5.50 13.08 30.31
C ARG A 677 4.93 13.38 28.91
N PRO A 678 5.50 14.36 28.20
CA PRO A 678 5.28 14.52 26.77
C PRO A 678 5.61 13.23 26.01
N MET A 679 4.84 12.95 24.98
CA MET A 679 4.94 11.78 24.12
C MET A 679 4.34 12.15 22.78
N THR A 680 5.12 12.06 21.71
CA THR A 680 4.67 12.37 20.35
C THR A 680 4.83 11.15 19.47
N GLY A 681 4.14 11.13 18.33
CA GLY A 681 4.33 10.15 17.29
C GLY A 681 3.50 8.89 17.41
N VAL A 682 2.47 8.86 18.27
CA VAL A 682 1.67 7.64 18.44
C VAL A 682 0.65 7.55 17.31
N PRO A 683 0.69 6.53 16.44
CA PRO A 683 -0.28 6.41 15.35
C PRO A 683 -1.69 6.13 15.87
N GLN A 684 -2.71 6.46 15.07
CA GLN A 684 -4.13 6.36 15.46
C GLN A 684 -4.56 4.95 15.90
N GLY A 685 -3.98 3.88 15.33
CA GLY A 685 -4.31 2.49 15.71
C GLY A 685 -3.92 2.12 17.15
N ASP A 686 -2.91 2.81 17.69
CA ASP A 686 -2.38 2.61 19.05
C ASP A 686 -2.77 3.74 20.02
N ALA A 687 -3.46 4.77 19.52
CA ALA A 687 -3.91 5.92 20.28
C ALA A 687 -5.25 5.67 21.02
N PRO A 688 -5.58 6.48 22.04
CA PRO A 688 -6.93 6.49 22.61
C PRO A 688 -7.99 6.89 21.57
N TYR A 689 -8.95 6.01 21.33
CA TYR A 689 -10.03 6.27 20.37
C TYR A 689 -11.18 7.08 20.97
N LEU A 690 -11.33 8.36 20.57
CA LEU A 690 -12.32 9.30 21.11
C LEU A 690 -13.54 9.56 20.20
N LEU A 691 -13.60 8.98 19.00
CA LEU A 691 -14.77 9.15 18.14
C LEU A 691 -16.00 8.42 18.70
N ASN A 692 -17.17 9.06 18.57
CA ASN A 692 -18.47 8.51 18.95
C ASN A 692 -18.58 8.04 20.42
N THR A 693 -17.88 8.73 21.33
CA THR A 693 -17.87 8.42 22.76
C THR A 693 -17.89 9.70 23.58
N SER A 694 -18.34 9.61 24.83
CA SER A 694 -18.09 10.68 25.81
C SER A 694 -16.68 10.56 26.35
N TYR A 695 -16.05 11.69 26.69
CA TYR A 695 -14.70 11.71 27.24
C TYR A 695 -14.43 12.97 28.07
N THR A 696 -13.47 12.87 28.99
CA THR A 696 -12.95 14.00 29.75
C THR A 696 -11.43 14.02 29.64
N LEU A 697 -10.87 15.15 29.22
CA LEU A 697 -9.44 15.42 29.22
C LEU A 697 -9.14 16.33 30.40
N THR A 698 -8.21 15.93 31.29
CA THR A 698 -7.82 16.74 32.45
C THR A 698 -6.31 16.89 32.49
N ALA A 699 -5.81 18.10 32.29
CA ALA A 699 -4.39 18.40 32.30
C ALA A 699 -4.01 19.23 33.53
N ASP A 700 -2.99 18.73 34.24
CA ASP A 700 -2.26 19.43 35.30
C ASP A 700 -0.98 20.01 34.70
N ILE A 701 -0.92 21.34 34.68
CA ILE A 701 0.20 22.09 34.11
C ILE A 701 0.67 23.16 35.09
N THR A 702 1.92 23.59 34.96
CA THR A 702 2.46 24.74 35.69
C THR A 702 2.94 25.80 34.71
N VAL A 703 2.24 26.93 34.71
CA VAL A 703 2.51 28.11 33.89
C VAL A 703 3.66 28.92 34.51
N PRO A 704 4.72 29.25 33.77
CA PRO A 704 5.82 30.06 34.27
C PRO A 704 5.43 31.54 34.35
N GLU A 705 6.29 32.37 34.96
CA GLU A 705 6.05 33.82 35.16
C GLU A 705 5.76 34.60 33.87
N GLY A 706 6.26 34.13 32.72
CA GLY A 706 6.07 34.76 31.41
C GLY A 706 4.80 34.34 30.66
N GLY A 707 3.91 33.56 31.27
CA GLY A 707 2.80 32.91 30.57
C GLY A 707 3.23 31.62 29.88
N ALA A 708 2.29 30.94 29.21
CA ALA A 708 2.56 29.68 28.51
C ALA A 708 1.79 29.58 27.20
N GLU A 709 2.31 28.77 26.31
CA GLU A 709 1.79 28.50 24.98
C GLU A 709 2.10 27.05 24.61
N GLY A 710 1.38 26.49 23.65
CA GLY A 710 1.71 25.19 23.05
C GLY A 710 0.69 24.09 23.33
N MET A 711 0.93 22.94 22.71
CA MET A 711 0.00 21.82 22.68
C MET A 711 0.04 20.97 23.95
N ILE A 712 -1.12 20.79 24.61
CA ILE A 712 -1.25 19.85 25.73
C ILE A 712 -1.46 18.44 25.19
N VAL A 713 -2.43 18.26 24.30
CA VAL A 713 -2.73 16.99 23.62
C VAL A 713 -3.46 17.23 22.30
N THR A 714 -3.10 16.49 21.25
CA THR A 714 -3.75 16.53 19.93
C THR A 714 -3.95 15.13 19.36
N SER A 715 -4.91 14.99 18.45
CA SER A 715 -5.06 13.82 17.60
C SER A 715 -5.65 14.22 16.25
N GLY A 716 -4.99 13.83 15.16
CA GLY A 716 -5.31 14.30 13.82
C GLY A 716 -4.61 15.62 13.50
N GLY A 717 -5.09 16.34 12.49
CA GLY A 717 -4.40 17.53 11.97
C GLY A 717 -5.29 18.41 11.11
N ARG A 718 -4.69 19.05 10.10
CA ARG A 718 -5.29 20.03 9.18
C ARG A 718 -6.51 19.55 8.43
N PHE A 719 -6.63 18.25 8.20
CA PHE A 719 -7.71 17.68 7.40
C PHE A 719 -8.83 17.06 8.23
N ALA A 720 -8.54 16.61 9.46
CA ALA A 720 -9.52 16.14 10.43
C ALA A 720 -8.80 15.88 11.77
N GLY A 721 -9.35 16.37 12.88
CA GLY A 721 -8.71 16.17 14.18
C GLY A 721 -9.29 17.03 15.29
N TRP A 722 -8.64 16.98 16.45
CA TRP A 722 -8.91 17.85 17.59
C TRP A 722 -7.63 18.12 18.38
N GLY A 723 -7.60 19.26 19.08
CA GLY A 723 -6.47 19.64 19.93
C GLY A 723 -6.90 20.40 21.18
N PHE A 724 -6.17 20.18 22.28
CA PHE A 724 -6.26 20.93 23.54
C PHE A 724 -4.92 21.62 23.78
N TYR A 725 -4.88 22.95 23.76
CA TYR A 725 -3.64 23.73 23.80
C TYR A 725 -3.81 25.05 24.55
N LEU A 726 -2.68 25.73 24.78
CA LEU A 726 -2.63 27.11 25.21
C LEU A 726 -2.33 27.99 23.99
N LEU A 727 -3.19 28.97 23.74
CA LEU A 727 -3.04 29.99 22.70
C LEU A 727 -3.03 31.35 23.37
N ASP A 728 -1.94 32.13 23.21
CA ASP A 728 -1.77 33.40 23.92
C ASP A 728 -2.04 33.27 25.45
N GLY A 729 -1.60 32.19 26.10
CA GLY A 729 -1.86 31.95 27.53
C GLY A 729 -3.23 31.38 27.87
N LYS A 730 -4.16 31.27 26.92
CA LYS A 730 -5.54 30.82 27.16
C LYS A 730 -5.74 29.34 26.81
N PRO A 731 -6.43 28.56 27.68
CA PRO A 731 -6.86 27.22 27.33
C PRO A 731 -7.85 27.22 26.15
N VAL A 732 -7.53 26.45 25.12
CA VAL A 732 -8.33 26.27 23.91
C VAL A 732 -8.50 24.79 23.61
N PHE A 733 -9.74 24.37 23.38
CA PHE A 733 -10.04 23.08 22.76
C PHE A 733 -10.70 23.31 21.40
N ASN A 734 -10.20 22.68 20.33
CA ASN A 734 -10.71 22.90 18.97
C ASN A 734 -10.94 21.56 18.25
N TRP A 735 -12.09 21.42 17.59
CA TRP A 735 -12.39 20.34 16.64
C TRP A 735 -12.29 20.86 15.22
N ASN A 736 -11.45 20.25 14.40
CA ASN A 736 -11.43 20.42 12.96
C ASN A 736 -12.33 19.36 12.30
N LEU A 737 -13.52 19.78 11.86
CA LEU A 737 -14.49 18.93 11.17
C LEU A 737 -14.23 18.94 9.67
N LEU A 738 -13.28 18.10 9.24
CA LEU A 738 -13.00 17.82 7.83
C LEU A 738 -12.52 19.04 7.01
N ASN A 739 -11.89 20.01 7.67
CA ASN A 739 -11.50 21.30 7.08
C ASN A 739 -12.71 22.13 6.59
N LEU A 740 -13.94 21.77 7.01
CA LEU A 740 -15.17 22.47 6.63
C LEU A 740 -15.67 23.39 7.76
N GLU A 741 -15.40 23.02 9.01
CA GLU A 741 -15.81 23.77 10.20
C GLU A 741 -14.82 23.55 11.34
N TRP A 742 -14.53 24.60 12.11
CA TRP A 742 -13.78 24.53 13.37
C TRP A 742 -14.69 24.88 14.53
N VAL A 743 -14.87 23.95 15.46
CA VAL A 743 -15.65 24.17 16.66
C VAL A 743 -14.69 24.41 17.82
N LYS A 744 -14.48 25.68 18.15
CA LYS A 744 -13.51 26.13 19.15
C LYS A 744 -14.17 26.48 20.49
N TRP A 745 -13.60 25.98 21.58
CA TRP A 745 -13.84 26.41 22.95
C TRP A 745 -12.59 27.14 23.46
N GLU A 746 -12.75 28.35 23.95
CA GLU A 746 -11.66 29.22 24.40
C GLU A 746 -12.02 29.84 25.75
N ALA A 747 -11.10 29.75 26.71
CA ALA A 747 -11.23 30.46 27.98
C ALA A 747 -11.13 31.99 27.75
N PRO A 748 -11.91 32.80 28.47
CA PRO A 748 -11.92 34.25 28.26
C PRO A 748 -10.59 34.92 28.69
N ASP A 749 -9.90 34.34 29.67
CA ASP A 749 -8.73 34.90 30.33
C ASP A 749 -7.52 33.96 30.19
N GLU A 750 -6.34 34.56 30.17
CA GLU A 750 -5.05 33.87 30.22
C GLU A 750 -4.85 33.20 31.60
N LEU A 751 -4.12 32.09 31.64
CA LEU A 751 -3.71 31.47 32.90
C LEU A 751 -2.66 32.32 33.61
N ALA A 752 -2.84 32.51 34.91
CA ALA A 752 -1.83 33.17 35.74
C ALA A 752 -0.59 32.27 35.91
N PRO A 753 0.58 32.83 36.30
CA PRO A 753 1.69 32.01 36.74
C PRO A 753 1.30 31.11 37.92
N GLY A 754 1.65 29.83 37.85
CA GLY A 754 1.30 28.84 38.87
C GLY A 754 0.77 27.53 38.31
N GLN A 755 0.35 26.65 39.21
CA GLN A 755 -0.23 25.36 38.85
C GLN A 755 -1.72 25.50 38.57
N HIS A 756 -2.18 24.92 37.46
CA HIS A 756 -3.55 24.95 37.01
C HIS A 756 -4.04 23.57 36.60
N ILE A 757 -5.34 23.33 36.78
CA ILE A 757 -6.05 22.19 36.22
C ILE A 757 -6.98 22.70 35.12
N VAL A 758 -6.70 22.31 33.88
CA VAL A 758 -7.56 22.61 32.72
C VAL A 758 -8.24 21.34 32.25
N GLU A 759 -9.55 21.42 32.05
CA GLU A 759 -10.38 20.24 31.74
C GLU A 759 -11.31 20.51 30.56
N PHE A 760 -11.41 19.55 29.65
CA PHE A 760 -12.42 19.53 28.60
C PHE A 760 -13.28 18.27 28.72
N ASP A 761 -14.58 18.45 28.95
CA ASP A 761 -15.58 17.39 29.06
C ASP A 761 -16.47 17.38 27.81
N PHE A 762 -16.58 16.23 27.15
CA PHE A 762 -17.43 16.04 25.99
C PHE A 762 -18.45 14.93 26.23
N LYS A 763 -19.73 15.28 26.17
CA LYS A 763 -20.84 14.34 26.28
C LYS A 763 -21.44 14.05 24.91
N TYR A 764 -21.29 12.81 24.44
CA TYR A 764 -21.82 12.36 23.15
C TYR A 764 -23.30 11.96 23.26
N ASP A 765 -24.11 12.35 22.27
CA ASP A 765 -25.56 12.10 22.28
C ASP A 765 -25.97 10.81 21.54
N GLY A 766 -25.04 10.15 20.83
CA GLY A 766 -25.34 8.98 20.00
C GLY A 766 -25.16 7.61 20.69
N GLU A 767 -25.70 6.57 20.06
CA GLU A 767 -25.61 5.15 20.49
C GLU A 767 -24.20 4.55 20.35
N GLY A 768 -23.27 5.30 19.75
CA GLY A 768 -21.85 4.94 19.65
C GLY A 768 -21.52 3.95 18.54
N ALA A 769 -20.24 3.57 18.49
CA ALA A 769 -19.69 2.72 17.45
C ALA A 769 -20.24 1.28 17.46
N GLY A 770 -20.84 0.83 18.57
CA GLY A 770 -21.41 -0.52 18.70
C GLY A 770 -22.49 -0.84 17.65
N THR A 771 -23.19 0.18 17.15
CA THR A 771 -24.19 0.01 16.08
C THR A 771 -23.60 -0.55 14.78
N MET A 772 -22.31 -0.30 14.51
CA MET A 772 -21.63 -0.71 13.28
C MET A 772 -21.34 -2.22 13.20
N ALA A 773 -21.29 -2.91 14.34
CA ALA A 773 -21.19 -4.38 14.37
C ALA A 773 -22.39 -5.04 13.65
N TYR A 774 -23.48 -4.30 13.49
CA TYR A 774 -24.70 -4.71 12.80
C TYR A 774 -24.87 -4.03 11.43
N ASN A 775 -23.77 -3.51 10.86
CA ASN A 775 -23.75 -2.74 9.62
C ASN A 775 -24.76 -1.57 9.62
N ASN A 776 -24.94 -0.93 10.78
CA ASN A 776 -25.82 0.22 10.96
C ASN A 776 -25.01 1.43 11.44
N PHE A 777 -25.10 2.54 10.72
CA PHE A 777 -24.36 3.78 11.00
C PHE A 777 -25.20 4.79 11.82
N SER A 778 -26.30 4.36 12.45
CA SER A 778 -27.19 5.26 13.21
C SER A 778 -26.57 5.80 14.50
N GLY A 779 -25.61 5.11 15.10
CA GLY A 779 -25.02 5.49 16.38
C GLY A 779 -23.83 6.45 16.29
N ILE A 780 -23.32 6.72 15.09
CA ILE A 780 -22.08 7.49 14.86
C ILE A 780 -22.36 8.87 14.26
N GLY A 781 -21.38 9.79 14.34
CA GLY A 781 -21.47 11.13 13.75
C GLY A 781 -22.61 11.98 14.33
N ARG A 782 -23.02 11.72 15.58
CA ARG A 782 -24.10 12.44 16.27
C ARG A 782 -23.58 13.68 16.98
N SER A 783 -24.49 14.46 17.51
CA SER A 783 -24.13 15.65 18.27
C SER A 783 -23.46 15.29 19.59
N GLY A 784 -22.84 16.29 20.20
CA GLY A 784 -22.44 16.23 21.60
C GLY A 784 -22.26 17.62 22.19
N THR A 785 -22.13 17.68 23.51
CA THR A 785 -21.93 18.94 24.24
C THR A 785 -20.56 18.96 24.88
N GLY A 786 -19.73 19.94 24.50
CA GLY A 786 -18.41 20.18 25.06
C GLY A 786 -18.45 21.26 26.14
N THR A 787 -17.73 21.06 27.24
CA THR A 787 -17.60 21.97 28.37
C THR A 787 -16.13 22.13 28.75
N LEU A 788 -15.61 23.35 28.62
CA LEU A 788 -14.26 23.73 29.03
C LEU A 788 -14.29 24.28 30.48
N LYS A 789 -13.35 23.83 31.31
CA LYS A 789 -13.19 24.27 32.71
C LYS A 789 -11.73 24.63 33.01
N VAL A 790 -11.57 25.61 33.90
CA VAL A 790 -10.27 26.01 34.48
C VAL A 790 -10.41 26.03 35.99
N ASP A 791 -9.55 25.30 36.69
CA ASP A 791 -9.55 25.14 38.16
C ASP A 791 -10.94 24.79 38.73
N GLY A 792 -11.62 23.88 38.05
CA GLY A 792 -12.96 23.40 38.40
C GLY A 792 -14.12 24.33 38.04
N LYS A 793 -13.85 25.53 37.49
CA LYS A 793 -14.90 26.48 37.06
C LYS A 793 -15.18 26.32 35.57
N VAL A 794 -16.45 26.19 35.21
CA VAL A 794 -16.88 26.21 33.80
C VAL A 794 -16.64 27.58 33.22
N VAL A 795 -15.86 27.65 32.15
CA VAL A 795 -15.59 28.89 31.40
C VAL A 795 -16.40 28.96 30.11
N GLN A 796 -16.69 27.81 29.49
CA GLN A 796 -17.51 27.77 28.27
C GLN A 796 -18.19 26.41 28.08
N THR A 797 -19.42 26.44 27.57
CA THR A 797 -20.14 25.25 27.09
C THR A 797 -20.70 25.53 25.70
N LYS A 798 -20.53 24.60 24.77
CA LYS A 798 -21.10 24.66 23.42
C LYS A 798 -21.57 23.28 22.98
N LYS A 799 -22.59 23.28 22.13
CA LYS A 799 -23.03 22.07 21.43
C LYS A 799 -22.34 22.00 20.07
N MET A 800 -21.82 20.83 19.73
CA MET A 800 -21.35 20.48 18.40
C MET A 800 -22.43 19.62 17.75
N GLU A 801 -23.02 20.10 16.65
CA GLU A 801 -24.20 19.45 16.05
C GLU A 801 -23.88 18.11 15.36
N ARG A 802 -22.62 17.91 14.95
CA ARG A 802 -22.13 16.68 14.33
C ARG A 802 -20.68 16.43 14.73
N THR A 803 -20.34 15.18 15.02
CA THR A 803 -18.94 14.72 15.17
C THR A 803 -18.43 14.07 13.89
N ILE A 804 -17.11 13.88 13.81
CA ILE A 804 -16.50 12.99 12.82
C ILE A 804 -16.95 11.53 13.10
N PRO A 805 -17.47 10.79 12.11
CA PRO A 805 -18.10 9.49 12.34
C PRO A 805 -17.14 8.28 12.32
N ILE A 806 -16.13 8.26 11.45
CA ILE A 806 -15.42 7.01 11.10
C ILE A 806 -13.94 7.08 11.46
N ILE A 807 -13.23 8.10 10.98
CA ILE A 807 -11.78 8.15 11.10
C ILE A 807 -11.25 9.58 11.16
N LEU A 808 -10.19 9.78 11.94
CA LEU A 808 -9.35 10.99 11.87
C LEU A 808 -8.36 10.87 10.70
N GLN A 809 -7.57 11.91 10.43
CA GLN A 809 -6.46 11.78 9.50
C GLN A 809 -5.49 10.69 10.02
N TRP A 810 -5.16 9.69 9.20
CA TRP A 810 -4.44 8.48 9.62
C TRP A 810 -2.91 8.59 9.54
N ASP A 811 -2.39 9.53 8.76
CA ASP A 811 -0.97 9.87 8.67
C ASP A 811 -0.60 11.00 9.65
N GLU A 812 -1.48 11.23 10.63
CA GLU A 812 -1.29 12.11 11.79
C GLU A 812 -1.10 11.30 13.07
N SER A 813 -0.51 11.94 14.07
CA SER A 813 -0.24 11.33 15.37
C SER A 813 -1.19 11.78 16.47
N PHE A 814 -1.27 10.96 17.51
CA PHE A 814 -1.70 11.36 18.83
C PHE A 814 -0.47 11.85 19.60
N ASP A 815 -0.45 13.15 19.90
CA ASP A 815 0.68 13.80 20.53
C ASP A 815 0.30 14.45 21.87
N ILE A 816 1.23 14.44 22.81
CA ILE A 816 1.13 15.02 24.15
C ILE A 816 2.34 15.93 24.37
N GLY A 817 2.08 17.19 24.70
CA GLY A 817 3.12 18.19 24.98
C GLY A 817 3.75 18.84 23.75
N SER A 818 3.34 18.47 22.53
CA SER A 818 3.63 19.16 21.27
C SER A 818 2.60 18.72 20.23
N ASP A 819 2.38 19.52 19.20
CA ASP A 819 1.91 19.05 17.89
C ASP A 819 3.15 18.94 16.99
N THR A 820 3.25 17.94 16.13
CA THR A 820 4.49 17.62 15.38
C THR A 820 4.39 17.60 13.86
N ILE A 821 3.18 17.48 13.29
CA ILE A 821 3.02 17.23 11.83
C ILE A 821 2.22 18.37 11.17
N THR A 822 0.88 18.40 11.29
CA THR A 822 0.06 19.54 10.81
C THR A 822 -0.88 20.09 11.87
N GLY A 823 -1.15 21.40 11.83
CA GLY A 823 -1.98 22.04 12.85
C GLY A 823 -3.46 21.70 12.70
N ILE A 824 -4.17 21.56 13.83
CA ILE A 824 -5.64 21.46 13.86
C ILE A 824 -6.29 22.70 13.24
N ASP A 825 -5.75 23.87 13.52
CA ASP A 825 -6.16 25.15 12.96
C ASP A 825 -4.91 26.01 12.74
N ASP A 826 -4.46 26.10 11.48
CA ASP A 826 -3.26 26.86 11.11
C ASP A 826 -3.39 28.37 11.40
N ALA A 827 -4.61 28.88 11.64
CA ALA A 827 -4.81 30.26 12.05
C ALA A 827 -4.43 30.50 13.52
N ASP A 828 -4.43 29.44 14.34
CA ASP A 828 -4.04 29.51 15.75
C ASP A 828 -2.54 29.24 15.93
N TYR A 829 -1.99 28.22 15.27
CA TYR A 829 -0.57 27.84 15.39
C TYR A 829 -0.08 27.03 14.19
N LEU A 830 1.25 26.89 14.07
CA LEU A 830 1.89 25.97 13.13
C LEU A 830 2.78 24.99 13.89
N PRO A 831 2.85 23.70 13.49
CA PRO A 831 3.80 22.76 14.06
C PRO A 831 5.27 23.07 13.71
N PRO A 832 6.23 22.64 14.55
CA PRO A 832 6.00 22.04 15.87
C PRO A 832 5.49 23.08 16.87
N PHE A 833 4.50 22.70 17.69
CA PHE A 833 3.88 23.60 18.69
C PHE A 833 4.09 23.08 20.13
N PRO A 834 5.33 23.13 20.65
CA PRO A 834 5.68 22.53 21.93
C PRO A 834 5.12 23.32 23.11
N LEU A 835 4.65 22.61 24.14
CA LEU A 835 4.15 23.20 25.37
C LEU A 835 5.28 23.85 26.19
N THR A 836 5.17 25.15 26.46
CA THR A 836 6.12 25.90 27.28
C THR A 836 5.79 25.85 28.78
N ALA A 837 4.54 25.53 29.14
CA ALA A 837 4.19 25.16 30.50
C ALA A 837 4.86 23.84 30.91
N LYS A 838 5.19 23.71 32.19
CA LYS A 838 5.62 22.40 32.72
C LYS A 838 4.42 21.46 32.71
N PHE A 839 4.49 20.43 31.87
CA PHE A 839 3.53 19.34 31.85
C PHE A 839 3.72 18.43 33.08
N ASN A 840 2.73 18.35 33.96
CA ASN A 840 2.78 17.46 35.14
C ASN A 840 2.04 16.15 34.86
N LYS A 841 0.80 16.23 34.34
CA LYS A 841 -0.05 15.07 34.10
C LYS A 841 -1.19 15.38 33.12
N LEU A 842 -1.55 14.42 32.28
CA LEU A 842 -2.81 14.36 31.54
C LEU A 842 -3.55 13.08 31.95
N THR A 843 -4.82 13.21 32.30
CA THR A 843 -5.75 12.08 32.42
C THR A 843 -6.78 12.17 31.29
N ILE A 844 -7.02 11.05 30.62
CA ILE A 844 -8.09 10.88 29.64
C ILE A 844 -9.06 9.83 30.18
N THR A 845 -10.28 10.24 30.51
CA THR A 845 -11.36 9.33 30.89
C THR A 845 -12.30 9.17 29.71
N ILE A 846 -12.70 7.93 29.39
CA ILE A 846 -13.53 7.59 28.24
C ILE A 846 -14.77 6.81 28.72
N ASP A 847 -15.95 7.31 28.38
CA ASP A 847 -17.24 6.68 28.64
C ASP A 847 -17.95 6.35 27.32
N ARG A 848 -17.85 5.07 26.92
CA ARG A 848 -18.34 4.55 25.64
C ARG A 848 -19.82 4.17 25.73
N PRO A 849 -20.68 4.69 24.85
CA PRO A 849 -22.07 4.24 24.76
C PRO A 849 -22.15 2.70 24.65
N GLN A 850 -23.06 2.11 25.42
CA GLN A 850 -23.35 0.68 25.40
C GLN A 850 -24.75 0.46 24.86
N LEU A 851 -24.88 -0.47 23.91
CA LEU A 851 -26.19 -0.85 23.37
C LEU A 851 -26.96 -1.68 24.39
N SER A 852 -28.23 -1.35 24.59
CA SER A 852 -29.19 -2.15 25.34
C SER A 852 -29.58 -3.44 24.58
N PRO A 853 -30.06 -4.49 25.28
CA PRO A 853 -30.59 -5.69 24.63
C PRO A 853 -31.70 -5.41 23.62
N GLU A 854 -32.56 -4.42 23.87
CA GLU A 854 -33.62 -3.99 22.98
C GLU A 854 -33.08 -3.34 21.69
N GLU A 855 -32.04 -2.50 21.80
CA GLU A 855 -31.37 -1.90 20.65
C GLU A 855 -30.66 -2.97 19.81
N ILE A 856 -29.94 -3.89 20.44
CA ILE A 856 -29.31 -5.03 19.75
C ILE A 856 -30.35 -5.82 18.96
N LYS A 857 -31.46 -6.20 19.59
CA LYS A 857 -32.53 -6.95 18.93
C LYS A 857 -33.09 -6.20 17.72
N LYS A 858 -33.30 -4.89 17.84
CA LYS A 858 -33.78 -4.03 16.74
C LYS A 858 -32.77 -3.98 15.58
N LEU A 859 -31.47 -3.94 15.88
CA LEU A 859 -30.40 -3.95 14.88
C LEU A 859 -30.35 -5.30 14.14
N GLU A 860 -30.42 -6.41 14.88
CA GLU A 860 -30.47 -7.77 14.32
C GLU A 860 -31.69 -7.99 13.41
N GLU A 861 -32.88 -7.58 13.86
CA GLU A 861 -34.10 -7.64 13.05
C GLU A 861 -33.99 -6.77 11.78
N GLY A 862 -33.32 -5.62 11.88
CA GLY A 862 -33.03 -4.74 10.74
C GLY A 862 -32.14 -5.42 9.71
N MET A 863 -31.04 -6.04 10.15
CA MET A 863 -30.14 -6.80 9.27
C MET A 863 -30.87 -7.94 8.55
N GLN A 864 -31.69 -8.71 9.27
CA GLN A 864 -32.46 -9.82 8.68
C GLN A 864 -33.47 -9.33 7.63
N LYS A 865 -34.14 -8.20 7.86
CA LYS A 865 -35.06 -7.62 6.87
C LYS A 865 -34.36 -7.14 5.60
N VAL A 866 -33.19 -6.52 5.73
CA VAL A 866 -32.37 -6.11 4.58
C VAL A 866 -31.91 -7.32 3.78
N ALA A 867 -31.55 -8.42 4.47
CA ALA A 867 -31.21 -9.68 3.82
C ALA A 867 -32.42 -10.31 3.08
N ALA A 868 -33.62 -10.26 3.68
CA ALA A 868 -34.83 -10.85 3.10
C ALA A 868 -35.48 -10.01 1.98
N GLY A 869 -35.29 -8.68 1.96
CA GLY A 869 -35.88 -7.78 0.95
C GLY A 869 -35.13 -7.71 -0.39
N ARG A 870 -34.12 -8.58 -0.58
CA ARG A 870 -33.32 -8.68 -1.81
C ARG A 870 -33.54 -9.99 -2.58
N GLU A 871 -34.38 -10.89 -2.09
CA GLU A 871 -35.03 -11.96 -2.88
C GLU A 871 -36.21 -11.40 -3.67
#